data_AF-A0A371QWX2-F1
#
_entry.id   AF-A0A371QWX2-F1
#
_cell.length_a   1.000
_cell.length_b   1.000
_cell.length_c   1.000
_cell.angle_alpha   90.00
_cell.angle_beta   90.00
_cell.angle_gamma   90.00
#
_symmetry.space_group_name_H-M   'P 1'
#
loop_
_entity.id
_entity.type
_entity.pdbx_description
1 polymer ?
#
loop_
_entity_poly.entity_id
_entity_poly.type
_entity_poly.pdbx_seq_one_letter_code
_entity_poly.pdbx_strand_id
1 'polypeptide(L)'
;LSGGRELGFRVDVRHGDTDKADRQRQSKTPPHILITTPEMLQAIMTGKRLLTHLKELQWVIIDEVHELAEDKRGVQLSLALERLRYHVGRDFQIVGLSATVGSPVEVAKFLMGVDRPFKIVMVNITRQMKLDVVRPKPTAEDYKLAETSGLFPDVIARLKLIKKLVEENRSTLIFVNTRSMAELLGFRLTYLFPDIPAAVHHSSLSKMVRVSVEERLKRGELKAVVATSSLELGIDIGHVDLVVQYISPHQVTRLLQRVGRSGHRLTAVPKGVVIGEDVNDVMEATVIVKMARNGFIEPTQIPHKPYDVLVNQIVAFLIMKPRWKLEELYHVIKRAYPYRDLTIEELRRVVKFMQDLYPRLAVYFEDSDTVARPRGRGFYRYFYETLSMIPDERQYAVINAKTGELVGTLDESFVAEYGNAGVKFIFRGRPWLITAVEDRSIKVVEVSDPSGAIPSWIGEEIPVPFEVAQEVGKLRRRALELGDHKALAEEYGISEETAAFILEELTKHKGPLPDDKTVVIEQFRENVVVVHAAFGTLVNRTLGKLIGELLIKILEKPVGVHQDPYGVIIQSSDPLPAELVAEQIRKLASMDAREIAELIKSALVKSGSFKRRILHVAKRMGAVDKEADVYSISMSKLVEAFSGTPVFDEALKEALERDLDLQHTAEVLQRIRWGEISIAFSAEPTHLGEVLYEKLSHRLEIIPPERLRRLVLDSTKARLLNYSMLAACLVCGWYGIIRVGEVYELKCPRCGSADIGVVRVVKSDNLEREIRRNYDEIKRTAEILRKYGWTGLYALASRLPIDAVEELLASLNGVDLNELTGKIQEMEKEYLKQRLLE
;
A
#
# COMPACT_ATOMS: atom_id res chain seq x y z
N LEU A 1 0.96 16.52 24.55
CA LEU A 1 -0.51 16.70 24.64
C LEU A 1 -0.81 17.78 25.68
N SER A 2 -0.77 19.06 25.28
CA SER A 2 -0.92 20.24 26.16
C SER A 2 -2.36 20.48 26.60
N GLY A 3 -3.34 20.33 25.70
CA GLY A 3 -4.75 20.68 25.98
C GLY A 3 -5.41 19.87 27.10
N GLY A 4 -5.03 18.61 27.32
CA GLY A 4 -5.55 17.82 28.44
C GLY A 4 -5.12 18.36 29.81
N ARG A 5 -3.87 18.83 29.92
CA ARG A 5 -3.36 19.41 31.17
C ARG A 5 -4.00 20.76 31.47
N GLU A 6 -4.27 21.55 30.44
CA GLU A 6 -4.99 22.84 30.56
C GLU A 6 -6.41 22.65 31.11
N LEU A 7 -7.04 21.50 30.83
CA LEU A 7 -8.38 21.14 31.33
C LEU A 7 -8.37 20.29 32.61
N GLY A 8 -7.21 20.06 33.23
CA GLY A 8 -7.09 19.25 34.46
C GLY A 8 -7.18 17.73 34.25
N PHE A 9 -7.10 17.25 33.00
CA PHE A 9 -7.11 15.81 32.68
C PHE A 9 -5.70 15.23 32.55
N ARG A 10 -5.49 14.04 33.13
CA ARG A 10 -4.31 13.22 32.84
C ARG A 10 -4.55 12.46 31.55
N VAL A 11 -3.73 12.72 30.53
CA VAL A 11 -3.78 12.07 29.23
C VAL A 11 -2.46 11.37 28.97
N ASP A 12 -2.51 10.07 28.68
CA ASP A 12 -1.34 9.27 28.35
C ASP A 12 -1.58 8.46 27.07
N VAL A 13 -0.49 8.14 26.36
CA VAL A 13 -0.50 7.30 25.16
C VAL A 13 0.13 5.95 25.51
N ARG A 14 -0.46 4.85 25.00
CA ARG A 14 0.08 3.50 25.14
C ARG A 14 0.04 2.74 23.82
N HIS A 15 1.22 2.47 23.28
CA HIS A 15 1.45 1.70 22.04
C HIS A 15 2.69 0.79 22.17
N GLY A 16 3.06 0.09 21.09
CA GLY A 16 4.19 -0.84 21.04
C GLY A 16 5.52 -0.25 21.52
N ASP A 17 5.77 1.03 21.22
CA ASP A 17 7.01 1.73 21.62
C ASP A 17 6.97 2.39 23.02
N THR A 18 5.89 2.29 23.79
CA THR A 18 5.83 2.94 25.12
C THR A 18 6.81 2.26 26.09
N ASP A 19 7.67 3.05 26.75
CA ASP A 19 8.69 2.53 27.66
C ASP A 19 8.12 1.73 28.84
N LYS A 20 8.91 0.78 29.34
CA LYS A 20 8.51 -0.07 30.47
C LYS A 20 8.16 0.74 31.72
N ALA A 21 8.88 1.84 31.98
CA ALA A 21 8.63 2.73 33.11
C ALA A 21 7.24 3.40 33.01
N ASP A 22 6.91 3.93 31.83
CA ASP A 22 5.60 4.55 31.57
C ASP A 22 4.46 3.53 31.66
N ARG A 23 4.64 2.32 31.11
CA ARG A 23 3.64 1.23 31.25
C ARG A 23 3.38 0.86 32.71
N GLN A 24 4.42 0.83 33.53
CA GLN A 24 4.28 0.58 34.97
C GLN A 24 3.55 1.72 35.68
N ARG A 25 3.88 2.98 35.37
CA ARG A 25 3.18 4.16 35.89
C ARG A 25 1.69 4.10 35.55
N GLN A 26 1.35 3.92 34.27
CA GLN A 26 -0.03 3.80 33.79
C GLN A 26 -0.81 2.66 34.46
N SER A 27 -0.15 1.56 34.81
CA SER A 27 -0.76 0.43 35.51
C SER A 27 -1.02 0.69 37.00
N LYS A 28 -0.22 1.54 37.64
CA LYS A 28 -0.40 1.95 39.06
C LYS A 28 -1.38 3.11 39.19
N THR A 29 -1.29 4.08 38.29
CA THR A 29 -2.07 5.31 38.29
C THR A 29 -2.56 5.57 36.86
N PRO A 30 -3.68 4.98 36.44
CA PRO A 30 -4.18 5.15 35.08
C PRO A 30 -4.53 6.61 34.77
N PRO A 31 -4.35 7.04 33.51
CA PRO A 31 -4.80 8.37 33.07
C PRO A 31 -6.33 8.44 33.06
N HIS A 32 -6.87 9.66 33.03
CA HIS A 32 -8.31 9.88 32.77
C HIS A 32 -8.65 9.56 31.31
N ILE A 33 -7.72 9.85 30.38
CA ILE A 33 -7.86 9.56 28.95
C ILE A 33 -6.65 8.73 28.51
N LEU A 34 -6.90 7.53 27.99
CA LEU A 34 -5.87 6.65 27.45
C LEU A 34 -6.00 6.55 25.93
N ILE A 35 -5.00 7.01 25.20
CA ILE A 35 -4.92 6.84 23.74
C ILE A 35 -4.14 5.55 23.47
N THR A 36 -4.73 4.62 22.72
CA THR A 36 -4.12 3.31 22.45
C THR A 36 -4.55 2.75 21.10
N THR A 37 -3.93 1.65 20.67
CA THR A 37 -4.29 0.94 19.44
C THR A 37 -5.11 -0.32 19.77
N PRO A 38 -5.89 -0.89 18.82
CA PRO A 38 -6.64 -2.13 19.04
C PRO A 38 -5.78 -3.30 19.54
N GLU A 39 -4.56 -3.43 19.03
CA GLU A 39 -3.60 -4.48 19.43
C GLU A 39 -3.16 -4.27 20.88
N MET A 40 -2.88 -3.02 21.25
CA MET A 40 -2.41 -2.69 22.58
C MET A 40 -3.52 -2.76 23.63
N LEU A 41 -4.77 -2.48 23.26
CA LEU A 41 -5.96 -2.72 24.10
C LEU A 41 -6.03 -4.17 24.58
N GLN A 42 -5.75 -5.13 23.69
CA GLN A 42 -5.77 -6.54 24.08
C GLN A 42 -4.67 -6.89 25.07
N ALA A 43 -3.47 -6.33 24.89
CA ALA A 43 -2.37 -6.49 25.85
C ALA A 43 -2.67 -5.82 27.20
N ILE A 44 -3.40 -4.70 27.21
CA ILE A 44 -3.87 -4.03 28.45
C ILE A 44 -4.82 -4.97 29.21
N MET A 45 -5.73 -5.63 28.50
CA MET A 45 -6.73 -6.54 29.08
C MET A 45 -6.15 -7.85 29.63
N THR A 46 -4.84 -8.13 29.50
CA THR A 46 -4.22 -9.28 30.20
C THR A 46 -3.74 -8.93 31.61
N GLY A 47 -3.60 -7.63 31.93
CA GLY A 47 -3.08 -7.16 33.20
C GLY A 47 -4.15 -7.03 34.28
N LYS A 48 -4.06 -7.80 35.37
CA LYS A 48 -5.04 -7.79 36.48
C LYS A 48 -5.35 -6.39 37.04
N ARG A 49 -4.33 -5.54 37.24
CA ARG A 49 -4.51 -4.17 37.76
C ARG A 49 -5.29 -3.29 36.79
N LEU A 50 -4.89 -3.29 35.52
CA LEU A 50 -5.54 -2.52 34.46
C LEU A 50 -6.98 -2.99 34.23
N LEU A 51 -7.23 -4.30 34.23
CA LEU A 51 -8.59 -4.85 34.19
C LEU A 51 -9.45 -4.31 35.34
N THR A 52 -8.90 -4.16 36.55
CA THR A 52 -9.65 -3.61 37.68
C THR A 52 -10.07 -2.16 37.40
N HIS A 53 -9.16 -1.34 36.86
CA HIS A 53 -9.46 0.05 36.49
C HIS A 53 -10.45 0.17 35.33
N LEU A 54 -10.42 -0.77 34.37
CA LEU A 54 -11.34 -0.77 33.23
C LEU A 54 -12.81 -0.99 33.63
N LYS A 55 -13.12 -1.42 34.86
CA LYS A 55 -14.50 -1.48 35.36
C LYS A 55 -15.18 -0.10 35.44
N GLU A 56 -14.38 0.95 35.60
CA GLU A 56 -14.84 2.34 35.65
C GLU A 56 -14.99 2.97 34.26
N LEU A 57 -14.78 2.21 33.18
CA LEU A 57 -14.87 2.72 31.82
C LEU A 57 -16.28 3.24 31.50
N GLN A 58 -16.34 4.43 30.92
CA GLN A 58 -17.60 5.08 30.52
C GLN A 58 -17.69 5.30 29.02
N TRP A 59 -16.57 5.62 28.36
CA TRP A 59 -16.52 5.94 26.93
C TRP A 59 -15.40 5.20 26.22
N VAL A 60 -15.67 4.76 25.00
CA VAL A 60 -14.65 4.32 24.03
C VAL A 60 -14.84 5.15 22.76
N ILE A 61 -13.79 5.88 22.39
CA ILE A 61 -13.75 6.66 21.15
C ILE A 61 -12.91 5.89 20.14
N ILE A 62 -13.47 5.63 18.98
CA ILE A 62 -12.83 4.91 17.89
C ILE A 62 -12.73 5.89 16.74
N ASP A 63 -11.51 6.35 16.48
CA ASP A 63 -11.23 7.26 15.37
C ASP A 63 -10.96 6.47 14.09
N GLU A 64 -11.22 7.08 12.94
CA GLU A 64 -11.04 6.51 11.59
C GLU A 64 -11.65 5.10 11.43
N VAL A 65 -12.92 4.96 11.81
CA VAL A 65 -13.61 3.66 11.88
C VAL A 65 -13.61 2.91 10.53
N HIS A 66 -13.63 3.63 9.41
CA HIS A 66 -13.63 3.02 8.08
C HIS A 66 -12.42 2.13 7.82
N GLU A 67 -11.23 2.50 8.33
CA GLU A 67 -10.01 1.69 8.22
C GLU A 67 -10.10 0.40 9.04
N LEU A 68 -10.85 0.42 10.14
CA LEU A 68 -11.03 -0.76 10.99
C LEU A 68 -12.14 -1.67 10.49
N ALA A 69 -13.19 -1.12 9.89
CA ALA A 69 -14.36 -1.88 9.47
C ALA A 69 -14.03 -2.93 8.39
N GLU A 70 -13.08 -2.64 7.50
CA GLU A 70 -12.70 -3.51 6.38
C GLU A 70 -11.52 -4.45 6.68
N ASP A 71 -10.99 -4.41 7.90
CA ASP A 71 -9.81 -5.20 8.29
C ASP A 71 -10.08 -6.10 9.50
N LYS A 72 -9.36 -7.23 9.53
CA LYS A 72 -9.32 -8.18 10.65
C LYS A 72 -8.91 -7.50 11.97
N ARG A 73 -8.15 -6.39 11.92
CA ARG A 73 -7.84 -5.55 13.09
C ARG A 73 -9.09 -5.00 13.76
N GLY A 74 -10.06 -4.52 12.98
CA GLY A 74 -11.31 -4.06 13.55
C GLY A 74 -12.21 -5.21 13.99
N VAL A 75 -12.17 -6.37 13.30
CA VAL A 75 -12.88 -7.56 13.81
C VAL A 75 -12.36 -7.98 15.18
N GLN A 76 -11.03 -7.90 15.37
CA GLN A 76 -10.38 -8.12 16.65
C GLN A 76 -10.84 -7.09 17.70
N LEU A 77 -10.95 -5.81 17.32
CA LEU A 77 -11.52 -4.77 18.18
C LEU A 77 -12.98 -5.06 18.55
N SER A 78 -13.82 -5.46 17.59
CA SER A 78 -15.23 -5.78 17.81
C SER A 78 -15.39 -6.88 18.89
N LEU A 79 -14.59 -7.94 18.81
CA LEU A 79 -14.54 -8.98 19.85
C LEU A 79 -13.91 -8.50 21.17
N ALA A 80 -12.88 -7.64 21.12
CA ALA A 80 -12.30 -7.05 22.32
C ALA A 80 -13.31 -6.17 23.08
N LEU A 81 -14.21 -5.47 22.38
CA LEU A 81 -15.29 -4.69 22.97
C LEU A 81 -16.32 -5.59 23.67
N GLU A 82 -16.70 -6.73 23.07
CA GLU A 82 -17.59 -7.70 23.74
C GLU A 82 -16.93 -8.33 24.98
N ARG A 83 -15.63 -8.65 24.91
CA ARG A 83 -14.85 -9.08 26.08
C ARG A 83 -14.83 -8.03 27.18
N LEU A 84 -14.68 -6.76 26.79
CA LEU A 84 -14.65 -5.64 27.73
C LEU A 84 -16.01 -5.45 28.38
N ARG A 85 -17.10 -5.51 27.62
CA ARG A 85 -18.49 -5.50 28.14
C ARG A 85 -18.73 -6.64 29.12
N TYR A 86 -18.31 -7.87 28.78
CA TYR A 86 -18.41 -9.02 29.67
C TYR A 86 -17.66 -8.77 31.00
N HIS A 87 -16.45 -8.21 30.95
CA HIS A 87 -15.64 -7.92 32.14
C HIS A 87 -16.19 -6.77 32.99
N VAL A 88 -16.70 -5.72 32.34
CA VAL A 88 -17.29 -4.54 32.99
C VAL A 88 -18.67 -4.87 33.58
N GLY A 89 -19.41 -5.81 32.98
CA GLY A 89 -20.74 -6.24 33.43
C GLY A 89 -21.88 -5.27 33.06
N ARG A 90 -21.61 -4.27 32.22
CA ARG A 90 -22.57 -3.31 31.67
C ARG A 90 -22.08 -2.77 30.31
N ASP A 91 -22.99 -2.16 29.56
CA ASP A 91 -22.61 -1.38 28.38
C ASP A 91 -21.96 -0.04 28.77
N PHE A 92 -21.16 0.48 27.84
CA PHE A 92 -20.50 1.78 27.88
C PHE A 92 -20.72 2.49 26.55
N GLN A 93 -20.57 3.81 26.53
CA GLN A 93 -20.83 4.59 25.31
C GLN A 93 -19.67 4.44 24.33
N ILE A 94 -19.99 4.12 23.08
CA ILE A 94 -19.02 4.09 21.99
C ILE A 94 -19.29 5.26 21.05
N VAL A 95 -18.24 5.99 20.68
CA VAL A 95 -18.28 7.07 19.69
C VAL A 95 -17.34 6.68 18.55
N GLY A 96 -17.90 6.45 17.37
CA GLY A 96 -17.13 6.21 16.15
C GLY A 96 -16.99 7.50 15.33
N LEU A 97 -15.78 7.80 14.89
CA LEU A 97 -15.47 8.93 14.01
C LEU A 97 -14.98 8.42 12.66
N SER A 98 -15.44 9.04 11.58
CA SER A 98 -14.99 8.70 10.23
C SER A 98 -15.26 9.85 9.27
N ALA A 99 -14.30 10.14 8.39
CA ALA A 99 -14.47 11.14 7.34
C ALA A 99 -15.34 10.62 6.16
N THR A 100 -15.21 9.34 5.82
CA THR A 100 -15.81 8.74 4.63
C THR A 100 -16.30 7.33 4.96
N VAL A 101 -17.62 7.10 4.86
CA VAL A 101 -18.22 5.77 5.04
C VAL A 101 -19.36 5.59 4.04
N GLY A 102 -19.27 4.58 3.17
CA GLY A 102 -20.37 4.25 2.25
C GLY A 102 -21.50 3.48 2.92
N SER A 103 -21.21 2.66 3.94
CA SER A 103 -22.20 1.85 4.66
C SER A 103 -22.30 2.24 6.15
N PRO A 104 -22.77 3.45 6.51
CA PRO A 104 -22.71 3.95 7.88
C PRO A 104 -23.54 3.12 8.89
N VAL A 105 -24.62 2.49 8.42
CA VAL A 105 -25.43 1.56 9.23
C VAL A 105 -24.66 0.30 9.56
N GLU A 106 -23.98 -0.29 8.58
CA GLU A 106 -23.20 -1.52 8.76
C GLU A 106 -21.99 -1.26 9.65
N VAL A 107 -21.31 -0.13 9.46
CA VAL A 107 -20.21 0.31 10.33
C VAL A 107 -20.69 0.59 11.77
N ALA A 108 -21.88 1.17 11.95
CA ALA A 108 -22.45 1.35 13.27
C ALA A 108 -22.74 -0.01 13.95
N LYS A 109 -23.38 -0.95 13.23
CA LYS A 109 -23.60 -2.32 13.73
C LYS A 109 -22.28 -3.01 14.07
N PHE A 110 -21.24 -2.83 13.25
CA PHE A 110 -19.90 -3.35 13.46
C PHE A 110 -19.28 -2.93 14.81
N LEU A 111 -19.39 -1.66 15.16
CA LEU A 111 -18.87 -1.12 16.41
C LEU A 111 -19.74 -1.47 17.63
N MET A 112 -21.05 -1.42 17.48
CA MET A 112 -21.99 -1.56 18.59
C MET A 112 -22.27 -3.03 18.93
N GLY A 113 -22.13 -3.93 17.96
CA GLY A 113 -22.56 -5.31 18.06
C GLY A 113 -24.05 -5.49 17.80
N VAL A 114 -24.54 -6.69 18.06
CA VAL A 114 -25.91 -7.13 17.73
C VAL A 114 -26.92 -6.67 18.80
N ASP A 115 -28.10 -6.23 18.36
CA ASP A 115 -29.24 -5.77 19.17
C ASP A 115 -28.98 -4.55 20.08
N ARG A 116 -28.05 -3.66 19.71
CA ARG A 116 -27.78 -2.42 20.46
C ARG A 116 -28.20 -1.17 19.67
N PRO A 117 -28.83 -0.17 20.33
CA PRO A 117 -29.25 1.05 19.67
C PRO A 117 -28.05 1.94 19.33
N PHE A 118 -28.15 2.69 18.23
CA PHE A 118 -27.16 3.67 17.83
C PHE A 118 -27.80 4.86 17.11
N LYS A 119 -27.06 5.97 17.04
CA LYS A 119 -27.44 7.16 16.28
C LYS A 119 -26.31 7.52 15.33
N ILE A 120 -26.63 7.69 14.06
CA ILE A 120 -25.69 8.15 13.04
C ILE A 120 -25.84 9.67 12.91
N VAL A 121 -24.72 10.39 12.96
CA VAL A 121 -24.66 11.83 12.70
C VAL A 121 -23.81 12.02 11.44
N MET A 122 -24.43 12.41 10.33
CA MET A 122 -23.72 12.67 9.07
C MET A 122 -23.80 14.15 8.72
N VAL A 123 -22.68 14.72 8.30
CA VAL A 123 -22.60 16.08 7.74
C VAL A 123 -22.05 15.96 6.33
N ASN A 124 -22.81 16.40 5.33
CA ASN A 124 -22.41 16.26 3.93
C ASN A 124 -21.48 17.41 3.51
N ILE A 125 -20.16 17.17 3.57
CA ILE A 125 -19.12 18.15 3.24
C ILE A 125 -18.65 18.02 1.78
N THR A 126 -18.94 16.90 1.10
CA THR A 126 -18.38 16.59 -0.23
C THR A 126 -18.80 17.60 -1.31
N ARG A 127 -20.03 18.13 -1.23
CA ARG A 127 -20.55 19.15 -2.17
C ARG A 127 -19.78 20.46 -2.16
N GLN A 128 -18.99 20.74 -1.12
CA GLN A 128 -18.26 21.99 -1.00
C GLN A 128 -16.85 21.90 -1.59
N MET A 129 -16.33 20.71 -1.89
CA MET A 129 -14.97 20.52 -2.40
C MET A 129 -14.82 21.01 -3.85
N LYS A 130 -13.69 21.65 -4.16
CA LYS A 130 -13.31 22.02 -5.53
C LYS A 130 -12.41 20.93 -6.10
N LEU A 131 -12.99 20.09 -6.95
CA LEU A 131 -12.31 18.98 -7.60
C LEU A 131 -12.21 19.25 -9.11
N ASP A 132 -11.06 18.97 -9.71
CA ASP A 132 -10.83 19.06 -11.15
C ASP A 132 -10.04 17.85 -11.68
N VAL A 133 -10.18 17.56 -12.97
CA VAL A 133 -9.46 16.49 -13.69
C VAL A 133 -8.80 17.10 -14.90
N VAL A 134 -7.48 16.94 -15.02
CA VAL A 134 -6.68 17.59 -16.04
C VAL A 134 -5.74 16.59 -16.72
N ARG A 135 -5.63 16.69 -18.05
CA ARG A 135 -4.57 16.06 -18.83
C ARG A 135 -3.89 17.10 -19.71
N PRO A 136 -2.68 17.57 -19.36
CA PRO A 136 -2.01 18.59 -20.18
C PRO A 136 -1.56 17.97 -21.51
N LYS A 137 -1.80 18.69 -22.62
CA LYS A 137 -1.24 18.37 -23.94
C LYS A 137 0.21 18.87 -24.03
N PRO A 138 1.14 18.07 -24.58
CA PRO A 138 2.52 18.52 -24.78
C PRO A 138 2.59 19.75 -25.70
N THR A 139 3.38 20.74 -25.28
CA THR A 139 3.71 21.93 -26.08
C THR A 139 5.00 21.71 -26.86
N ALA A 140 5.28 22.56 -27.86
CA ALA A 140 6.52 22.48 -28.63
C ALA A 140 7.80 22.62 -27.77
N GLU A 141 7.73 23.33 -26.64
CA GLU A 141 8.83 23.39 -25.67
C GLU A 141 9.05 22.06 -24.95
N ASP A 142 7.98 21.31 -24.69
CA ASP A 142 8.05 20.04 -23.98
C ASP A 142 8.73 18.98 -24.85
N TYR A 143 8.51 19.02 -26.17
CA TYR A 143 9.25 18.18 -27.13
C TYR A 143 10.76 18.49 -27.13
N LYS A 144 11.15 19.77 -27.08
CA LYS A 144 12.57 20.15 -26.99
C LYS A 144 13.18 19.71 -25.66
N LEU A 145 12.46 19.90 -24.56
CA LEU A 145 12.94 19.47 -23.24
C LEU A 145 13.01 17.94 -23.16
N ALA A 146 12.11 17.21 -23.82
CA ALA A 146 12.12 15.74 -23.93
C ALA A 146 13.42 15.23 -24.56
N GLU A 147 13.86 15.83 -25.66
CA GLU A 147 15.12 15.46 -26.33
C GLU A 147 16.33 15.61 -25.41
N THR A 148 16.39 16.70 -24.65
CA THR A 148 17.53 17.01 -23.74
C THR A 148 17.48 16.23 -22.42
N SER A 149 16.30 16.02 -21.85
CA SER A 149 16.10 15.35 -20.56
C SER A 149 15.98 13.83 -20.68
N GLY A 150 15.66 13.32 -21.87
CA GLY A 150 15.41 11.90 -22.11
C GLY A 150 14.07 11.40 -21.57
N LEU A 151 13.15 12.30 -21.23
CA LEU A 151 11.77 11.98 -20.83
C LEU A 151 10.82 12.15 -22.02
N PHE A 152 9.64 11.53 -21.97
CA PHE A 152 8.62 11.74 -23.00
C PHE A 152 7.96 13.13 -22.87
N PRO A 153 7.55 13.75 -23.99
CA PRO A 153 6.92 15.08 -23.97
C PRO A 153 5.69 15.17 -23.07
N ASP A 154 4.91 14.09 -22.98
CA ASP A 154 3.70 14.03 -22.16
C ASP A 154 3.99 13.93 -20.65
N VAL A 155 5.10 13.31 -20.26
CA VAL A 155 5.59 13.30 -18.88
C VAL A 155 6.02 14.70 -18.49
N ILE A 156 6.74 15.40 -19.38
CA ILE A 156 7.18 16.78 -19.14
C ILE A 156 6.00 17.73 -18.97
N ALA A 157 4.98 17.62 -19.83
CA ALA A 157 3.77 18.42 -19.73
C ALA A 157 3.09 18.24 -18.36
N ARG A 158 2.99 16.99 -17.88
CA ARG A 158 2.46 16.67 -16.53
C ARG A 158 3.33 17.26 -15.41
N LEU A 159 4.64 17.13 -15.49
CA LEU A 159 5.58 17.67 -14.50
C LEU A 159 5.54 19.21 -14.47
N LYS A 160 5.44 19.89 -15.61
CA LYS A 160 5.27 21.36 -15.69
C LYS A 160 3.95 21.81 -15.08
N LEU A 161 2.87 21.06 -15.29
CA LEU A 161 1.59 21.33 -14.62
C LEU A 161 1.71 21.18 -13.09
N ILE A 162 2.35 20.12 -12.61
CA ILE A 162 2.61 19.93 -11.17
C ILE A 162 3.42 21.12 -10.63
N LYS A 163 4.52 21.50 -11.30
CA LYS A 163 5.32 22.68 -10.91
C LYS A 163 4.47 23.93 -10.81
N LYS A 164 3.65 24.24 -11.82
CA LYS A 164 2.77 25.41 -11.84
C LYS A 164 1.82 25.39 -10.63
N LEU A 165 1.17 24.26 -10.37
CA LEU A 165 0.26 24.10 -9.22
C LEU A 165 0.99 24.27 -7.89
N VAL A 166 2.21 23.75 -7.76
CA VAL A 166 3.05 23.91 -6.56
C VAL A 166 3.49 25.37 -6.37
N GLU A 167 3.77 26.11 -7.43
CA GLU A 167 4.17 27.53 -7.36
C GLU A 167 3.02 28.45 -6.97
N GLU A 168 1.79 28.15 -7.42
CA GLU A 168 0.57 28.90 -7.12
C GLU A 168 0.05 28.72 -5.69
N ASN A 169 0.59 27.74 -4.95
CA ASN A 169 0.16 27.39 -3.60
C ASN A 169 1.34 27.45 -2.60
N ARG A 170 1.06 27.61 -1.31
CA ARG A 170 2.12 27.63 -0.27
C ARG A 170 2.59 26.21 0.04
N SER A 171 1.66 25.26 0.07
CA SER A 171 1.92 23.85 0.36
C SER A 171 0.98 22.96 -0.45
N THR A 172 1.57 21.99 -1.15
CA THR A 172 0.87 21.02 -2.01
C THR A 172 1.23 19.60 -1.61
N LEU A 173 0.22 18.76 -1.39
CA LEU A 173 0.43 17.31 -1.27
C LEU A 173 0.18 16.65 -2.62
N ILE A 174 1.11 15.81 -3.07
CA ILE A 174 1.01 15.08 -4.33
C ILE A 174 0.86 13.60 -4.01
N PHE A 175 -0.35 13.05 -4.13
CA PHE A 175 -0.59 11.64 -3.91
C PHE A 175 -0.32 10.80 -5.16
N VAL A 176 0.27 9.63 -4.94
CA VAL A 176 0.49 8.57 -5.93
C VAL A 176 0.02 7.22 -5.38
N ASN A 177 -0.25 6.26 -6.26
CA ASN A 177 -0.81 4.98 -5.84
C ASN A 177 0.22 3.96 -5.35
N THR A 178 1.51 4.10 -5.71
CA THR A 178 2.56 3.15 -5.34
C THR A 178 3.81 3.84 -4.81
N ARG A 179 4.60 3.13 -3.99
CA ARG A 179 5.87 3.64 -3.44
C ARG A 179 6.89 3.94 -4.54
N SER A 180 6.96 3.07 -5.54
CA SER A 180 7.84 3.22 -6.70
C SER A 180 7.48 4.46 -7.52
N MET A 181 6.19 4.75 -7.68
CA MET A 181 5.74 5.98 -8.33
C MET A 181 6.10 7.22 -7.50
N ALA A 182 6.07 7.13 -6.17
CA ALA A 182 6.42 8.25 -5.29
C ALA A 182 7.89 8.64 -5.46
N GLU A 183 8.78 7.65 -5.43
CA GLU A 183 10.21 7.83 -5.66
C GLU A 183 10.49 8.32 -7.09
N LEU A 184 9.86 7.71 -8.10
CA LEU A 184 10.04 8.10 -9.50
C LEU A 184 9.57 9.53 -9.78
N LEU A 185 8.37 9.89 -9.32
CA LEU A 185 7.81 11.23 -9.51
C LEU A 185 8.59 12.27 -8.72
N GLY A 186 8.92 11.98 -7.46
CA GLY A 186 9.75 12.86 -6.63
C GLY A 186 11.13 13.11 -7.23
N PHE A 187 11.76 12.06 -7.77
CA PHE A 187 13.01 12.17 -8.52
C PHE A 187 12.85 13.04 -9.77
N ARG A 188 11.87 12.77 -10.63
CA ARG A 188 11.63 13.53 -11.87
C ARG A 188 11.35 15.01 -11.59
N LEU A 189 10.56 15.30 -10.57
CA LEU A 189 10.23 16.67 -10.17
C LEU A 189 11.49 17.42 -9.71
N THR A 190 12.30 16.81 -8.85
CA THR A 190 13.54 17.43 -8.33
C THR A 190 14.61 17.53 -9.42
N TYR A 191 14.64 16.59 -10.37
CA TYR A 191 15.59 16.58 -11.47
C TYR A 191 15.31 17.71 -12.48
N LEU A 192 14.05 17.88 -12.90
CA LEU A 192 13.68 18.94 -13.83
C LEU A 192 13.59 20.32 -13.16
N PHE A 193 13.20 20.36 -11.88
CA PHE A 193 12.91 21.59 -11.14
C PHE A 193 13.58 21.57 -9.76
N PRO A 194 14.93 21.69 -9.71
CA PRO A 194 15.70 21.61 -8.46
C PRO A 194 15.42 22.75 -7.48
N ASP A 195 14.80 23.82 -7.96
CA ASP A 195 14.35 25.01 -7.25
C ASP A 195 13.07 24.79 -6.42
N ILE A 196 12.32 23.72 -6.65
CA ILE A 196 11.13 23.39 -5.87
C ILE A 196 11.53 22.62 -4.60
N PRO A 197 11.23 23.13 -3.39
CA PRO A 197 11.45 22.41 -2.14
C PRO A 197 10.45 21.25 -2.02
N ALA A 198 10.80 20.09 -2.60
CA ALA A 198 10.00 18.87 -2.60
C ALA A 198 10.62 17.74 -1.78
N ALA A 199 9.79 16.86 -1.22
CA ALA A 199 10.23 15.63 -0.54
C ALA A 199 9.30 14.46 -0.85
N VAL A 200 9.77 13.23 -0.61
CA VAL A 200 8.99 11.99 -0.76
C VAL A 200 8.60 11.45 0.62
N HIS A 201 7.39 10.87 0.73
CA HIS A 201 6.89 10.27 1.96
C HIS A 201 6.14 8.95 1.71
N HIS A 202 6.64 7.83 2.23
CA HIS A 202 5.93 6.54 2.22
C HIS A 202 6.37 5.62 3.37
N SER A 203 5.61 4.54 3.61
CA SER A 203 5.80 3.62 4.75
C SER A 203 7.18 2.96 4.82
N SER A 204 7.83 2.69 3.68
CA SER A 204 9.19 2.12 3.65
C SER A 204 10.30 3.09 4.08
N LEU A 205 10.01 4.38 4.28
CA LEU A 205 10.97 5.33 4.84
C LEU A 205 11.10 5.16 6.35
N SER A 206 12.31 5.37 6.87
CA SER A 206 12.56 5.33 8.30
C SER A 206 11.70 6.34 9.06
N LYS A 207 11.30 6.01 10.31
CA LYS A 207 10.49 6.89 11.17
C LYS A 207 11.08 8.31 11.29
N MET A 208 12.40 8.43 11.40
CA MET A 208 13.07 9.73 11.49
C MET A 208 12.91 10.56 10.23
N VAL A 209 13.02 9.94 9.05
CA VAL A 209 12.83 10.63 7.76
C VAL A 209 11.39 11.11 7.64
N ARG A 210 10.41 10.26 7.98
CA ARG A 210 8.99 10.61 7.95
C ARG A 210 8.67 11.81 8.85
N VAL A 211 9.08 11.74 10.12
CA VAL A 211 8.91 12.85 11.09
C VAL A 211 9.59 14.13 10.61
N SER A 212 10.80 14.04 10.04
CA SER A 212 11.49 15.20 9.49
C SER A 212 10.71 15.84 8.34
N VAL A 213 10.17 15.06 7.40
CA VAL A 213 9.34 15.57 6.30
C VAL A 213 8.05 16.21 6.83
N GLU A 214 7.37 15.55 7.78
CA GLU A 214 6.15 16.07 8.43
C GLU A 214 6.41 17.41 9.13
N GLU A 215 7.50 17.53 9.90
CA GLU A 215 7.86 18.78 10.58
C GLU A 215 8.24 19.90 9.62
N ARG A 216 9.03 19.60 8.58
CA ARG A 216 9.45 20.59 7.57
C ARG A 216 8.25 21.10 6.77
N LEU A 217 7.31 20.23 6.44
CA LEU A 217 6.04 20.61 5.84
C LEU A 217 5.24 21.51 6.77
N LYS A 218 5.12 21.15 8.05
CA LYS A 218 4.41 21.94 9.07
C LYS A 218 5.01 23.33 9.30
N ARG A 219 6.34 23.46 9.17
CA ARG A 219 7.08 24.74 9.26
C ARG A 219 7.04 25.55 7.96
N GLY A 220 6.49 25.00 6.86
CA GLY A 220 6.44 25.66 5.56
C GLY A 220 7.77 25.68 4.80
N GLU A 221 8.72 24.82 5.18
CA GLU A 221 10.02 24.69 4.50
C GLU A 221 9.94 23.86 3.22
N LEU A 222 8.88 23.05 3.09
CA LEU A 222 8.56 22.26 1.90
C LEU A 222 7.34 22.85 1.21
N LYS A 223 7.44 23.07 -0.11
CA LYS A 223 6.29 23.45 -0.94
C LYS A 223 5.51 22.25 -1.47
N ALA A 224 6.18 21.11 -1.61
CA ALA A 224 5.57 19.89 -2.14
C ALA A 224 6.01 18.65 -1.37
N VAL A 225 5.07 17.73 -1.14
CA VAL A 225 5.40 16.38 -0.65
C VAL A 225 4.70 15.35 -1.52
N VAL A 226 5.48 14.48 -2.16
CA VAL A 226 4.99 13.34 -2.95
C VAL A 226 4.80 12.15 -2.01
N ALA A 227 3.58 11.65 -1.88
CA ALA A 227 3.24 10.64 -0.88
C ALA A 227 2.34 9.54 -1.39
N THR A 228 2.43 8.37 -0.76
CA THR A 228 1.41 7.31 -0.87
C THR A 228 0.33 7.51 0.21
N SER A 229 -0.46 6.46 0.49
CA SER A 229 -1.44 6.44 1.58
C SER A 229 -0.90 6.78 2.98
N SER A 230 0.42 6.82 3.15
CA SER A 230 1.07 7.23 4.40
C SER A 230 0.69 8.61 4.93
N LEU A 231 0.20 9.53 4.08
CA LEU A 231 -0.31 10.85 4.50
C LEU A 231 -1.82 11.02 4.28
N GLU A 232 -2.57 9.95 3.93
CA GLU A 232 -4.02 10.00 3.72
C GLU A 232 -4.81 10.28 5.01
N LEU A 233 -4.30 9.78 6.14
CA LEU A 233 -5.04 9.67 7.40
C LEU A 233 -4.47 10.56 8.51
N GLY A 234 -5.38 11.19 9.28
CA GLY A 234 -5.26 11.60 10.69
C GLY A 234 -4.05 12.40 11.22
N ILE A 235 -3.03 12.73 10.42
CA ILE A 235 -1.83 13.42 10.91
C ILE A 235 -1.95 14.95 10.76
N ASP A 236 -1.54 15.69 11.80
CA ASP A 236 -1.47 17.15 11.78
C ASP A 236 -0.17 17.62 11.09
N ILE A 237 -0.19 17.55 9.76
CA ILE A 237 0.89 17.98 8.84
C ILE A 237 0.89 19.50 8.59
N GLY A 238 0.05 20.26 9.28
CA GLY A 238 -0.07 21.70 9.10
C GLY A 238 -1.00 22.11 7.95
N HIS A 239 -0.77 23.30 7.40
CA HIS A 239 -1.66 23.89 6.39
C HIS A 239 -1.29 23.42 4.98
N VAL A 240 -2.22 22.72 4.32
CA VAL A 240 -2.12 22.31 2.92
C VAL A 240 -3.20 23.04 2.13
N ASP A 241 -2.78 23.71 1.05
CA ASP A 241 -3.66 24.54 0.22
C ASP A 241 -4.30 23.73 -0.91
N LEU A 242 -3.55 22.76 -1.44
CA LEU A 242 -3.92 21.97 -2.60
C LEU A 242 -3.47 20.52 -2.44
N VAL A 243 -4.33 19.61 -2.89
CA VAL A 243 -3.97 18.21 -3.13
C VAL A 243 -3.93 17.96 -4.63
N VAL A 244 -2.82 17.39 -5.10
CA VAL A 244 -2.69 16.84 -6.44
C VAL A 244 -2.75 15.33 -6.33
N GLN A 245 -3.60 14.70 -7.12
CA GLN A 245 -3.66 13.26 -7.27
C GLN A 245 -3.05 12.89 -8.62
N TYR A 246 -1.89 12.24 -8.63
CA TYR A 246 -1.25 11.81 -9.87
C TYR A 246 -1.78 10.43 -10.27
N ILE A 247 -2.37 10.34 -11.46
CA ILE A 247 -3.17 9.22 -11.97
C ILE A 247 -4.47 9.06 -11.17
N SER A 248 -5.46 8.36 -11.73
CA SER A 248 -6.72 8.08 -11.05
C SER A 248 -6.50 7.51 -9.63
N PRO A 249 -7.27 7.95 -8.61
CA PRO A 249 -7.21 7.39 -7.26
C PRO A 249 -7.87 6.01 -7.16
N HIS A 250 -8.47 5.50 -8.25
CA HIS A 250 -9.24 4.25 -8.38
C HIS A 250 -10.54 4.18 -7.55
N GLN A 251 -10.63 4.92 -6.44
CA GLN A 251 -11.75 4.91 -5.51
C GLN A 251 -12.15 6.33 -5.08
N VAL A 252 -13.44 6.55 -4.88
CA VAL A 252 -14.05 7.79 -4.38
C VAL A 252 -13.67 8.04 -2.92
N THR A 253 -13.73 7.02 -2.06
CA THR A 253 -13.23 7.08 -0.67
C THR A 253 -11.83 7.71 -0.60
N ARG A 254 -10.89 7.18 -1.38
CA ARG A 254 -9.51 7.65 -1.43
C ARG A 254 -9.40 9.09 -1.91
N LEU A 255 -10.12 9.45 -2.98
CA LEU A 255 -10.12 10.84 -3.44
C LEU A 255 -10.56 11.80 -2.33
N LEU A 256 -11.65 11.48 -1.64
CA LEU A 256 -12.21 12.31 -0.58
C LEU A 256 -11.29 12.41 0.64
N GLN A 257 -10.68 11.30 1.07
CA GLN A 257 -9.70 11.29 2.17
C GLN A 257 -8.46 12.13 1.84
N ARG A 258 -7.90 11.92 0.63
CA ARG A 258 -6.72 12.64 0.12
C ARG A 258 -6.99 14.14 0.02
N VAL A 259 -8.07 14.53 -0.67
CA VAL A 259 -8.42 15.94 -0.86
C VAL A 259 -8.85 16.59 0.45
N GLY A 260 -9.45 15.83 1.38
CA GLY A 260 -9.77 16.28 2.74
C GLY A 260 -8.54 16.73 3.56
N ARG A 261 -7.32 16.44 3.11
CA ARG A 261 -6.08 17.02 3.69
C ARG A 261 -5.85 18.48 3.31
N SER A 262 -6.51 18.98 2.25
CA SER A 262 -6.46 20.39 1.88
C SER A 262 -7.55 21.18 2.60
N GLY A 263 -7.23 22.41 3.03
CA GLY A 263 -8.24 23.30 3.64
C GLY A 263 -8.58 22.98 5.10
N HIS A 264 -7.58 22.77 5.96
CA HIS A 264 -7.73 22.44 7.40
C HIS A 264 -8.30 23.56 8.33
N ARG A 265 -9.05 24.54 7.79
CA ARG A 265 -9.80 25.52 8.62
C ARG A 265 -11.29 25.18 8.55
N LEU A 266 -12.02 25.39 9.64
CA LEU A 266 -13.49 25.18 9.72
C LEU A 266 -14.29 25.86 8.59
N THR A 267 -13.70 26.85 7.90
CA THR A 267 -14.32 27.62 6.81
C THR A 267 -13.61 27.47 5.46
N ALA A 268 -12.55 26.67 5.35
CA ALA A 268 -11.81 26.52 4.10
C ALA A 268 -12.43 25.43 3.22
N VAL A 269 -12.47 25.67 1.92
CA VAL A 269 -12.95 24.72 0.92
C VAL A 269 -11.77 23.84 0.46
N PRO A 270 -11.83 22.51 0.66
CA PRO A 270 -10.81 21.60 0.15
C PRO A 270 -10.70 21.69 -1.38
N LYS A 271 -9.46 21.66 -1.90
CA LYS A 271 -9.13 21.72 -3.32
C LYS A 271 -8.31 20.51 -3.75
N GLY A 272 -8.75 19.85 -4.81
CA GLY A 272 -8.11 18.68 -5.37
C GLY A 272 -8.00 18.77 -6.90
N VAL A 273 -6.86 18.40 -7.46
CA VAL A 273 -6.67 18.26 -8.92
C VAL A 273 -6.15 16.86 -9.22
N VAL A 274 -6.86 16.10 -10.05
CA VAL A 274 -6.40 14.80 -10.55
C VAL A 274 -5.70 15.00 -11.90
N ILE A 275 -4.46 14.54 -12.02
CA ILE A 275 -3.68 14.59 -13.26
C ILE A 275 -3.64 13.20 -13.87
N GLY A 276 -4.35 12.99 -14.98
CA GLY A 276 -4.40 11.70 -15.68
C GLY A 276 -3.14 11.41 -16.50
N GLU A 277 -2.88 10.13 -16.78
CA GLU A 277 -1.81 9.68 -17.68
C GLU A 277 -2.33 9.37 -19.08
N ASP A 278 -3.33 8.49 -19.18
CA ASP A 278 -3.98 8.11 -20.43
C ASP A 278 -5.51 8.30 -20.37
N VAL A 279 -6.19 7.94 -21.47
CA VAL A 279 -7.63 8.09 -21.60
C VAL A 279 -8.42 7.32 -20.54
N ASN A 280 -8.01 6.10 -20.18
CA ASN A 280 -8.73 5.31 -19.17
C ASN A 280 -8.61 5.96 -17.80
N ASP A 281 -7.43 6.45 -17.45
CA ASP A 281 -7.22 7.15 -16.17
C ASP A 281 -8.01 8.47 -16.09
N VAL A 282 -8.07 9.22 -17.20
CA VAL A 282 -8.83 10.49 -17.26
C VAL A 282 -10.34 10.23 -17.18
N MET A 283 -10.84 9.21 -17.89
CA MET A 283 -12.24 8.80 -17.81
C MET A 283 -12.60 8.31 -16.40
N GLU A 284 -11.75 7.49 -15.80
CA GLU A 284 -11.93 7.00 -14.44
C GLU A 284 -11.95 8.13 -13.41
N ALA A 285 -10.97 9.04 -13.46
CA ALA A 285 -10.92 10.20 -12.59
C ALA A 285 -12.16 11.10 -12.76
N THR A 286 -12.62 11.30 -14.00
CA THR A 286 -13.84 12.06 -14.31
C THR A 286 -15.07 11.44 -13.64
N VAL A 287 -15.22 10.12 -13.74
CA VAL A 287 -16.33 9.38 -13.12
C VAL A 287 -16.22 9.44 -11.59
N ILE A 288 -15.05 9.22 -11.01
CA ILE A 288 -14.83 9.30 -9.56
C ILE A 288 -15.19 10.68 -9.02
N VAL A 289 -14.76 11.77 -9.70
CA VAL A 289 -15.11 13.14 -9.29
C VAL A 289 -16.62 13.38 -9.38
N LYS A 290 -17.28 12.90 -10.45
CA LYS A 290 -18.74 13.00 -10.58
C LYS A 290 -19.47 12.23 -9.48
N MET A 291 -19.06 11.00 -9.18
CA MET A 291 -19.61 10.17 -8.12
C MET A 291 -19.41 10.82 -6.74
N ALA A 292 -18.22 11.35 -6.47
CA ALA A 292 -17.91 12.07 -5.23
C ALA A 292 -18.82 13.29 -5.01
N ARG A 293 -19.03 14.10 -6.05
CA ARG A 293 -19.94 15.26 -6.03
C ARG A 293 -21.40 14.86 -5.81
N ASN A 294 -21.79 13.69 -6.32
CA ASN A 294 -23.12 13.12 -6.10
C ASN A 294 -23.28 12.47 -4.71
N GLY A 295 -22.21 12.39 -3.92
CA GLY A 295 -22.22 11.83 -2.57
C GLY A 295 -22.16 10.30 -2.53
N PHE A 296 -21.76 9.66 -3.63
CA PHE A 296 -21.45 8.24 -3.62
C PHE A 296 -20.13 8.00 -2.89
N ILE A 297 -20.08 6.93 -2.09
CA ILE A 297 -18.90 6.41 -1.42
C ILE A 297 -19.03 4.89 -1.49
N GLU A 298 -17.95 4.18 -1.81
CA GLU A 298 -17.96 2.73 -1.94
C GLU A 298 -18.51 2.04 -0.67
N PRO A 299 -19.31 0.98 -0.82
CA PRO A 299 -19.87 0.25 0.32
C PRO A 299 -18.77 -0.44 1.12
N THR A 300 -18.86 -0.34 2.45
CA THR A 300 -17.87 -0.90 3.37
C THR A 300 -18.02 -2.42 3.47
N GLN A 301 -16.94 -3.16 3.18
CA GLN A 301 -16.94 -4.63 3.25
C GLN A 301 -16.36 -5.14 4.57
N ILE A 302 -17.24 -5.54 5.49
CA ILE A 302 -16.82 -6.06 6.80
C ILE A 302 -16.43 -7.54 6.69
N PRO A 303 -15.23 -7.96 7.11
CA PRO A 303 -14.81 -9.36 7.04
C PRO A 303 -15.77 -10.28 7.82
N HIS A 304 -16.17 -11.39 7.19
CA HIS A 304 -17.20 -12.27 7.74
C HIS A 304 -16.60 -13.47 8.50
N LYS A 305 -16.84 -13.51 9.82
CA LYS A 305 -16.44 -14.61 10.72
C LYS A 305 -14.97 -15.09 10.57
N PRO A 306 -13.94 -14.23 10.53
CA PRO A 306 -12.56 -14.70 10.30
C PRO A 306 -12.10 -15.66 11.42
N TYR A 307 -11.75 -16.90 11.06
CA TYR A 307 -11.43 -17.95 12.03
C TYR A 307 -10.06 -17.78 12.68
N ASP A 308 -9.13 -17.13 11.99
CA ASP A 308 -7.84 -16.80 12.57
C ASP A 308 -7.95 -15.75 13.69
N VAL A 309 -8.78 -14.72 13.49
CA VAL A 309 -9.14 -13.77 14.55
C VAL A 309 -9.90 -14.48 15.67
N LEU A 310 -10.80 -15.43 15.34
CA LEU A 310 -11.55 -16.20 16.33
C LEU A 310 -10.62 -17.02 17.23
N VAL A 311 -9.67 -17.76 16.66
CA VAL A 311 -8.65 -18.51 17.42
C VAL A 311 -7.88 -17.59 18.37
N ASN A 312 -7.42 -16.45 17.85
CA ASN A 312 -6.70 -15.46 18.65
C ASN A 312 -7.55 -14.92 19.80
N GLN A 313 -8.82 -14.62 19.55
CA GLN A 313 -9.71 -14.09 20.59
C GLN A 313 -10.14 -15.14 21.60
N ILE A 314 -10.32 -16.41 21.23
CA ILE A 314 -10.56 -17.51 22.19
C ILE A 314 -9.38 -17.62 23.16
N VAL A 315 -8.14 -17.53 22.67
CA VAL A 315 -6.94 -17.47 23.53
C VAL A 315 -7.04 -16.27 24.49
N ALA A 316 -7.47 -15.10 24.01
CA ALA A 316 -7.66 -13.92 24.85
C ALA A 316 -8.76 -14.09 25.92
N PHE A 317 -9.88 -14.74 25.59
CA PHE A 317 -10.92 -15.14 26.56
C PHE A 317 -10.35 -16.08 27.63
N LEU A 318 -9.52 -17.05 27.23
CA LEU A 318 -8.88 -18.02 28.13
C LEU A 318 -7.79 -17.40 29.02
N ILE A 319 -7.16 -16.30 28.60
CA ILE A 319 -6.28 -15.48 29.45
C ILE A 319 -7.09 -14.78 30.54
N MET A 320 -8.22 -14.19 30.17
CA MET A 320 -9.10 -13.44 31.08
C MET A 320 -9.78 -14.36 32.11
N LYS A 321 -10.35 -15.48 31.65
CA LYS A 321 -11.00 -16.51 32.48
C LYS A 321 -10.55 -17.89 31.97
N PRO A 322 -9.91 -18.73 32.81
CA PRO A 322 -9.21 -19.94 32.34
C PRO A 322 -10.12 -21.09 31.91
N ARG A 323 -11.43 -21.02 32.17
CA ARG A 323 -12.42 -22.03 31.82
C ARG A 323 -13.73 -21.36 31.41
N TRP A 324 -14.29 -21.77 30.28
CA TRP A 324 -15.56 -21.31 29.74
C TRP A 324 -16.42 -22.50 29.35
N LYS A 325 -17.74 -22.41 29.54
CA LYS A 325 -18.66 -23.29 28.79
C LYS A 325 -18.65 -22.86 27.32
N LEU A 326 -18.73 -23.83 26.40
CA LEU A 326 -18.74 -23.51 24.96
C LEU A 326 -19.92 -22.58 24.62
N GLU A 327 -21.10 -22.84 25.17
CA GLU A 327 -22.30 -22.01 25.02
C GLU A 327 -22.10 -20.58 25.56
N GLU A 328 -21.45 -20.42 26.72
CA GLU A 328 -21.17 -19.11 27.30
C GLU A 328 -20.23 -18.30 26.38
N LEU A 329 -19.17 -18.94 25.89
CA LEU A 329 -18.23 -18.35 24.95
C LEU A 329 -18.92 -17.98 23.62
N TYR A 330 -19.76 -18.88 23.12
CA TYR A 330 -20.57 -18.69 21.91
C TYR A 330 -21.46 -17.45 22.01
N HIS A 331 -22.22 -17.31 23.10
CA HIS A 331 -23.11 -16.17 23.29
C HIS A 331 -22.38 -14.82 23.32
N VAL A 332 -21.20 -14.74 23.93
CA VAL A 332 -20.42 -13.49 23.94
C VAL A 332 -19.85 -13.19 22.55
N ILE A 333 -19.32 -14.19 21.85
CA ILE A 333 -18.73 -14.02 20.52
C ILE A 333 -19.77 -13.57 19.50
N LYS A 334 -20.96 -14.19 19.51
CA LYS A 334 -22.05 -13.88 18.55
C LYS A 334 -22.60 -12.46 18.68
N ARG A 335 -22.39 -11.80 19.84
CA ARG A 335 -22.74 -10.39 20.02
C ARG A 335 -21.88 -9.45 19.18
N ALA A 336 -20.68 -9.86 18.78
CA ALA A 336 -19.88 -9.10 17.83
C ALA A 336 -20.45 -9.25 16.42
N TYR A 337 -20.67 -8.14 15.73
CA TYR A 337 -21.34 -8.12 14.42
C TYR A 337 -20.68 -9.03 13.36
N PRO A 338 -19.34 -9.13 13.26
CA PRO A 338 -18.69 -10.04 12.31
C PRO A 338 -19.00 -11.53 12.57
N TYR A 339 -19.45 -11.89 13.78
CA TYR A 339 -19.74 -13.26 14.22
C TYR A 339 -21.22 -13.53 14.49
N ARG A 340 -22.12 -12.62 14.10
CA ARG A 340 -23.57 -12.75 14.29
C ARG A 340 -24.15 -14.05 13.72
N ASP A 341 -23.57 -14.53 12.61
CA ASP A 341 -24.02 -15.73 11.90
C ASP A 341 -23.18 -16.98 12.27
N LEU A 342 -22.36 -16.91 13.34
CA LEU A 342 -21.56 -18.04 13.80
C LEU A 342 -22.49 -19.10 14.39
N THR A 343 -22.26 -20.36 14.04
CA THR A 343 -22.92 -21.53 14.63
C THR A 343 -22.08 -22.11 15.76
N ILE A 344 -22.72 -22.80 16.70
CA ILE A 344 -22.00 -23.44 17.79
C ILE A 344 -21.15 -24.62 17.29
N GLU A 345 -21.57 -25.28 16.21
CA GLU A 345 -20.81 -26.34 15.52
C GLU A 345 -19.52 -25.81 14.90
N GLU A 346 -19.56 -24.64 14.23
CA GLU A 346 -18.36 -23.97 13.72
C GLU A 346 -17.40 -23.65 14.88
N LEU A 347 -17.90 -23.07 15.98
CA LEU A 347 -17.08 -22.78 17.16
C LEU A 347 -16.46 -24.06 17.76
N ARG A 348 -17.24 -25.13 17.87
CA ARG A 348 -16.77 -26.44 18.35
C ARG A 348 -15.65 -26.99 17.48
N ARG A 349 -15.80 -26.91 16.15
CA ARG A 349 -14.76 -27.35 15.20
C ARG A 349 -13.47 -26.54 15.33
N VAL A 350 -13.57 -25.22 15.51
CA VAL A 350 -12.40 -24.35 15.75
C VAL A 350 -11.72 -24.69 17.07
N VAL A 351 -12.48 -24.90 18.14
CA VAL A 351 -11.93 -25.28 19.45
C VAL A 351 -11.25 -26.66 19.43
N LYS A 352 -11.84 -27.64 18.74
CA LYS A 352 -11.21 -28.96 18.51
C LYS A 352 -9.90 -28.82 17.76
N PHE A 353 -9.90 -28.04 16.67
CA PHE A 353 -8.68 -27.71 15.95
C PHE A 353 -7.60 -27.10 16.86
N MET A 354 -7.97 -26.13 17.72
CA MET A 354 -7.04 -25.52 18.68
C MET A 354 -6.45 -26.49 19.71
N GLN A 355 -7.15 -27.59 20.02
CA GLN A 355 -6.68 -28.67 20.89
C GLN A 355 -5.63 -29.56 20.20
N ASP A 356 -5.75 -29.73 18.90
CA ASP A 356 -4.88 -30.61 18.10
C ASP A 356 -3.55 -29.92 17.71
N LEU A 357 -3.44 -28.61 17.93
CA LEU A 357 -2.21 -27.84 17.68
C LEU A 357 -1.06 -28.20 18.62
N TYR A 358 0.17 -27.95 18.15
CA TYR A 358 1.38 -27.98 18.97
C TYR A 358 2.18 -26.68 18.82
N PRO A 359 2.27 -25.84 19.86
CA PRO A 359 1.65 -25.99 21.18
C PRO A 359 0.13 -25.85 21.13
N ARG A 360 -0.58 -26.54 22.03
CA ARG A 360 -2.05 -26.44 22.15
C ARG A 360 -2.46 -25.02 22.51
N LEU A 361 -3.54 -24.54 21.89
CA LEU A 361 -4.12 -23.22 22.17
C LEU A 361 -5.40 -23.30 23.02
N ALA A 362 -6.08 -24.45 23.04
CA ALA A 362 -7.21 -24.75 23.91
C ALA A 362 -7.18 -26.21 24.36
N VAL A 363 -7.95 -26.54 25.40
CA VAL A 363 -8.31 -27.93 25.77
C VAL A 363 -9.83 -28.00 25.83
N TYR A 364 -10.44 -28.96 25.15
CA TYR A 364 -11.89 -29.12 25.09
C TYR A 364 -12.32 -30.41 25.77
N PHE A 365 -13.15 -30.28 26.79
CA PHE A 365 -13.72 -31.40 27.53
C PHE A 365 -15.12 -31.68 27.02
N GLU A 366 -15.26 -32.65 26.10
CA GLU A 366 -16.53 -32.96 25.43
C GLU A 366 -17.66 -33.28 26.41
N ASP A 367 -17.41 -34.14 27.41
CA ASP A 367 -18.42 -34.56 28.41
C ASP A 367 -19.08 -33.39 29.17
N SER A 368 -18.33 -32.30 29.33
CA SER A 368 -18.76 -31.13 30.09
C SER A 368 -18.96 -29.89 29.23
N ASP A 369 -18.78 -30.00 27.91
CA ASP A 369 -18.79 -28.91 26.94
C ASP A 369 -17.98 -27.67 27.40
N THR A 370 -16.78 -27.93 27.92
CA THR A 370 -15.94 -26.90 28.58
C THR A 370 -14.63 -26.68 27.82
N VAL A 371 -14.36 -25.42 27.48
CA VAL A 371 -13.10 -24.96 26.89
C VAL A 371 -12.21 -24.43 28.00
N ALA A 372 -10.97 -24.92 28.08
CA ALA A 372 -10.03 -24.56 29.12
C ALA A 372 -8.68 -24.12 28.56
N ARG A 373 -8.00 -23.28 29.34
CA ARG A 373 -6.64 -22.82 29.03
C ARG A 373 -5.66 -23.99 29.15
N PRO A 374 -4.84 -24.26 28.11
CA PRO A 374 -3.82 -25.30 28.17
C PRO A 374 -2.70 -24.94 29.16
N ARG A 375 -1.96 -25.96 29.58
CA ARG A 375 -0.75 -25.79 30.41
C ARG A 375 0.46 -25.61 29.49
N GLY A 376 1.23 -24.55 29.67
CA GLY A 376 2.47 -24.33 28.93
C GLY A 376 2.72 -22.87 28.53
N ARG A 377 3.98 -22.53 28.25
CA ARG A 377 4.36 -21.17 27.83
C ARG A 377 4.00 -20.87 26.37
N GLY A 378 3.86 -21.90 25.52
CA GLY A 378 3.54 -21.76 24.10
C GLY A 378 2.23 -21.01 23.82
N PHE A 379 1.20 -21.24 24.66
CA PHE A 379 -0.07 -20.52 24.62
C PHE A 379 0.08 -19.00 24.76
N TYR A 380 0.89 -18.56 25.75
CA TYR A 380 1.15 -17.13 25.95
C TYR A 380 2.06 -16.56 24.88
N ARG A 381 3.05 -17.34 24.44
CA ARG A 381 3.96 -16.97 23.36
C ARG A 381 3.18 -16.63 22.08
N TYR A 382 2.29 -17.54 21.65
CA TYR A 382 1.38 -17.32 20.54
C TYR A 382 0.57 -16.02 20.69
N PHE A 383 -0.08 -15.82 21.84
CA PHE A 383 -0.91 -14.62 22.05
C PHE A 383 -0.14 -13.30 21.86
N TYR A 384 1.07 -13.20 22.40
CA TYR A 384 1.89 -11.98 22.30
C TYR A 384 2.55 -11.80 20.93
N GLU A 385 2.87 -12.90 20.22
CA GLU A 385 3.43 -12.86 18.86
C GLU A 385 2.39 -12.55 17.78
N THR A 386 1.12 -12.84 18.06
CA THR A 386 -0.05 -12.66 17.17
C THR A 386 -1.02 -11.61 17.71
N LEU A 387 -0.53 -10.56 18.39
CA LEU A 387 -1.38 -9.42 18.78
C LEU A 387 -1.91 -8.66 17.56
N SER A 388 -1.11 -8.61 16.49
CA SER A 388 -1.48 -8.04 15.20
C SER A 388 -1.96 -9.13 14.25
N MET A 389 -3.01 -8.84 13.49
CA MET A 389 -3.51 -9.68 12.38
C MET A 389 -2.88 -9.33 11.03
N ILE A 390 -2.04 -8.29 11.00
CA ILE A 390 -1.27 -7.88 9.83
C ILE A 390 -0.16 -8.93 9.60
N PRO A 391 -0.08 -9.57 8.42
CA PRO A 391 0.99 -10.50 8.12
C PRO A 391 2.33 -9.77 7.97
N ASP A 392 3.42 -10.43 8.38
CA ASP A 392 4.77 -9.95 8.05
C ASP A 392 5.06 -10.30 6.57
N GLU A 393 5.23 -9.28 5.74
CA GLU A 393 5.64 -9.47 4.33
C GLU A 393 7.17 -9.54 4.24
N ARG A 394 7.67 -10.57 3.57
CA ARG A 394 9.10 -10.69 3.26
C ARG A 394 9.41 -9.98 1.94
N GLN A 395 10.64 -9.47 1.83
CA GLN A 395 11.17 -8.97 0.57
C GLN A 395 12.30 -9.90 0.08
N TYR A 396 12.32 -10.15 -1.23
CA TYR A 396 13.32 -10.96 -1.92
C TYR A 396 14.33 -10.06 -2.62
N ALA A 397 15.62 -10.30 -2.43
CA ALA A 397 16.68 -9.61 -3.17
C ALA A 397 16.70 -10.07 -4.63
N VAL A 398 16.65 -9.15 -5.58
CA VAL A 398 16.82 -9.45 -7.01
C VAL A 398 18.29 -9.34 -7.34
N ILE A 399 18.94 -10.43 -7.75
CA ILE A 399 20.38 -10.49 -7.98
C ILE A 399 20.65 -10.88 -9.43
N ASN A 400 21.45 -10.07 -10.14
CA ASN A 400 21.89 -10.41 -11.49
C ASN A 400 22.82 -11.64 -11.43
N ALA A 401 22.43 -12.73 -12.09
CA ALA A 401 23.14 -14.00 -12.09
C ALA A 401 24.52 -13.93 -12.76
N LYS A 402 24.71 -13.01 -13.72
CA LYS A 402 25.99 -12.83 -14.42
C LYS A 402 26.98 -11.97 -13.62
N THR A 403 26.50 -10.90 -13.00
CA THR A 403 27.37 -9.91 -12.34
C THR A 403 27.40 -10.03 -10.81
N GLY A 404 26.47 -10.77 -10.21
CA GLY A 404 26.27 -10.83 -8.76
C GLY A 404 25.75 -9.52 -8.15
N GLU A 405 25.27 -8.58 -8.97
CA GLU A 405 24.78 -7.28 -8.55
C GLU A 405 23.36 -7.36 -7.97
N LEU A 406 23.11 -6.67 -6.84
CA LEU A 406 21.76 -6.45 -6.32
C LEU A 406 21.02 -5.44 -7.20
N VAL A 407 20.04 -5.92 -7.95
CA VAL A 407 19.17 -5.12 -8.82
C VAL A 407 18.10 -4.39 -8.00
N GLY A 408 17.59 -4.99 -6.92
CA GLY A 408 16.60 -4.38 -6.02
C GLY A 408 15.91 -5.41 -5.12
N THR A 409 14.71 -5.11 -4.64
CA THR A 409 13.88 -6.05 -3.87
C THR A 409 12.49 -6.21 -4.47
N LEU A 410 11.94 -7.42 -4.40
CA LEU A 410 10.56 -7.75 -4.78
C LEU A 410 9.77 -8.17 -3.56
N ASP A 411 8.49 -7.85 -3.57
CA ASP A 411 7.59 -8.32 -2.54
C ASP A 411 7.32 -9.82 -2.71
N GLU A 412 7.19 -10.49 -1.59
CA GLU A 412 6.94 -11.93 -1.53
C GLU A 412 5.72 -12.37 -2.34
N SER A 413 4.65 -11.57 -2.39
CA SER A 413 3.44 -11.88 -3.15
C SER A 413 3.71 -12.03 -4.65
N PHE A 414 4.63 -11.22 -5.20
CA PHE A 414 5.05 -11.34 -6.59
C PHE A 414 5.86 -12.62 -6.82
N VAL A 415 6.82 -12.91 -5.94
CA VAL A 415 7.65 -14.12 -6.03
C VAL A 415 6.81 -15.39 -5.86
N ALA A 416 5.79 -15.35 -5.02
CA ALA A 416 4.89 -16.49 -4.83
C ALA A 416 4.08 -16.82 -6.09
N GLU A 417 3.58 -15.82 -6.81
CA GLU A 417 2.76 -16.02 -8.01
C GLU A 417 3.61 -16.26 -9.27
N TYR A 418 4.74 -15.57 -9.40
CA TYR A 418 5.51 -15.50 -10.65
C TYR A 418 7.00 -15.87 -10.51
N GLY A 419 7.48 -16.19 -9.31
CA GLY A 419 8.87 -16.52 -9.02
C GLY A 419 9.30 -17.92 -9.47
N ASN A 420 9.01 -18.30 -10.72
CA ASN A 420 9.50 -19.54 -11.31
C ASN A 420 10.63 -19.25 -12.30
N ALA A 421 11.62 -20.14 -12.37
CA ALA A 421 12.65 -20.06 -13.40
C ALA A 421 12.01 -20.11 -14.79
N GLY A 422 12.49 -19.27 -15.70
CA GLY A 422 11.92 -19.09 -17.04
C GLY A 422 10.87 -17.97 -17.13
N VAL A 423 10.41 -17.41 -16.01
CA VAL A 423 9.47 -16.28 -16.04
C VAL A 423 10.22 -14.98 -16.35
N LYS A 424 9.72 -14.24 -17.34
CA LYS A 424 10.14 -12.87 -17.61
C LYS A 424 9.32 -11.91 -16.76
N PHE A 425 9.96 -10.91 -16.18
CA PHE A 425 9.29 -9.86 -15.44
C PHE A 425 9.94 -8.51 -15.64
N ILE A 426 9.16 -7.47 -15.44
CA ILE A 426 9.59 -6.09 -15.57
C ILE A 426 9.93 -5.57 -14.18
N PHE A 427 11.17 -5.13 -14.02
CA PHE A 427 11.63 -4.57 -12.75
C PHE A 427 12.61 -3.44 -12.97
N ARG A 428 12.33 -2.29 -12.33
CA ARG A 428 13.05 -1.03 -12.54
C ARG A 428 13.17 -0.64 -14.01
N GLY A 429 12.06 -0.82 -14.75
CA GLY A 429 11.96 -0.44 -16.16
C GLY A 429 12.73 -1.35 -17.13
N ARG A 430 13.30 -2.47 -16.69
CA ARG A 430 14.04 -3.41 -17.54
C ARG A 430 13.39 -4.80 -17.49
N PRO A 431 13.39 -5.57 -18.58
CA PRO A 431 12.92 -6.94 -18.57
C PRO A 431 14.04 -7.88 -18.08
N TRP A 432 13.68 -8.71 -17.11
CA TRP A 432 14.56 -9.67 -16.44
C TRP A 432 13.95 -11.07 -16.58
N LEU A 433 14.78 -12.06 -16.87
CA LEU A 433 14.41 -13.46 -16.86
C LEU A 433 14.88 -14.09 -15.54
N ILE A 434 13.98 -14.70 -14.79
CA ILE A 434 14.31 -15.45 -13.58
C ILE A 434 15.04 -16.73 -14.00
N THR A 435 16.28 -16.91 -13.54
CA THR A 435 17.06 -18.13 -13.78
C THR A 435 16.96 -19.11 -12.62
N ALA A 436 16.86 -18.61 -11.39
CA ALA A 436 16.68 -19.41 -10.19
C ALA A 436 15.99 -18.58 -9.09
N VAL A 437 15.31 -19.27 -8.18
CA VAL A 437 14.78 -18.69 -6.94
C VAL A 437 15.40 -19.40 -5.76
N GLU A 438 16.02 -18.62 -4.89
CA GLU A 438 16.64 -19.02 -3.63
C GLU A 438 15.83 -18.44 -2.46
N ASP A 439 16.15 -18.84 -1.23
CA ASP A 439 15.35 -18.53 -0.04
C ASP A 439 15.09 -17.02 0.18
N ARG A 440 16.11 -16.17 -0.03
CA ARG A 440 16.00 -14.71 0.12
C ARG A 440 16.38 -13.94 -1.13
N SER A 441 16.60 -14.62 -2.24
CA SER A 441 16.99 -13.95 -3.47
C SER A 441 16.45 -14.64 -4.71
N ILE A 442 16.17 -13.86 -5.75
CA ILE A 442 15.95 -14.39 -7.09
C ILE A 442 17.16 -14.06 -7.95
N LYS A 443 17.66 -15.06 -8.69
CA LYS A 443 18.71 -14.88 -9.68
C LYS A 443 18.06 -14.54 -11.01
N VAL A 444 18.55 -13.48 -11.65
CA VAL A 444 17.96 -12.96 -12.88
C VAL A 444 19.02 -12.64 -13.92
N VAL A 445 18.64 -12.68 -15.20
CA VAL A 445 19.45 -12.15 -16.30
C VAL A 445 18.64 -11.13 -17.08
N GLU A 446 19.26 -10.01 -17.42
CA GLU A 446 18.64 -8.99 -18.27
C GLU A 446 18.43 -9.59 -19.68
N VAL A 447 17.24 -9.37 -20.24
CA VAL A 447 16.88 -9.77 -21.62
C VAL A 447 16.54 -8.53 -22.43
N SER A 448 16.58 -8.62 -23.76
CA SER A 448 16.24 -7.49 -24.65
C SER A 448 14.77 -7.47 -25.06
N ASP A 449 14.11 -8.63 -25.06
CA ASP A 449 12.71 -8.78 -25.46
C ASP A 449 11.77 -8.79 -24.24
N PRO A 450 10.97 -7.73 -24.03
CA PRO A 450 10.01 -7.65 -22.94
C PRO A 450 8.73 -8.45 -23.18
N SER A 451 8.56 -9.10 -24.34
CA SER A 451 7.33 -9.85 -24.65
C SER A 451 7.06 -10.94 -23.62
N GLY A 452 5.84 -10.92 -23.06
CA GLY A 452 5.40 -11.84 -22.00
C GLY A 452 5.95 -11.53 -20.61
N ALA A 453 6.57 -10.36 -20.39
CA ALA A 453 7.12 -9.99 -19.10
C ALA A 453 6.03 -9.44 -18.15
N ILE A 454 6.03 -9.94 -16.93
CA ILE A 454 5.02 -9.64 -15.90
C ILE A 454 5.45 -8.43 -15.05
N PRO A 455 4.59 -7.46 -14.74
CA PRO A 455 4.94 -6.35 -13.85
C PRO A 455 5.17 -6.81 -12.40
N SER A 456 6.17 -6.26 -11.72
CA SER A 456 6.58 -6.67 -10.37
C SER A 456 5.64 -6.32 -9.19
N TRP A 457 4.58 -5.52 -9.40
CA TRP A 457 3.88 -4.77 -8.32
C TRP A 457 2.45 -5.26 -8.00
N ILE A 458 2.12 -6.50 -8.33
CA ILE A 458 0.72 -6.99 -8.38
C ILE A 458 0.04 -7.09 -6.98
N GLY A 459 0.81 -7.07 -5.89
CA GLY A 459 0.28 -7.24 -4.52
C GLY A 459 -0.26 -5.98 -3.82
N GLU A 460 0.08 -4.77 -4.28
CA GLU A 460 -0.31 -3.49 -3.64
C GLU A 460 -1.32 -2.67 -4.48
N GLU A 461 -1.89 -3.24 -5.54
CA GLU A 461 -2.77 -2.51 -6.46
C GLU A 461 -4.14 -2.19 -5.82
N ILE A 462 -4.50 -0.91 -5.81
CA ILE A 462 -5.82 -0.45 -5.35
C ILE A 462 -6.85 -0.83 -6.42
N PRO A 463 -7.86 -1.66 -6.11
CA PRO A 463 -8.83 -2.10 -7.10
C PRO A 463 -9.78 -0.96 -7.47
N VAL A 464 -10.09 -0.86 -8.75
CA VAL A 464 -11.19 -0.05 -9.28
C VAL A 464 -12.49 -0.82 -9.04
N PRO A 465 -13.46 -0.23 -8.31
CA PRO A 465 -14.76 -0.85 -8.05
C PRO A 465 -15.58 -1.10 -9.32
N PHE A 466 -16.48 -2.07 -9.27
CA PHE A 466 -17.37 -2.42 -10.37
C PHE A 466 -18.23 -1.22 -10.81
N GLU A 467 -18.77 -0.46 -9.84
CA GLU A 467 -19.64 0.69 -10.09
C GLU A 467 -18.91 1.82 -10.81
N VAL A 468 -17.64 2.06 -10.45
CA VAL A 468 -16.78 3.06 -11.11
C VAL A 468 -16.53 2.62 -12.56
N ALA A 469 -16.17 1.35 -12.78
CA ALA A 469 -15.89 0.85 -14.12
C ALA A 469 -17.14 0.86 -15.02
N GLN A 470 -18.31 0.51 -14.49
CA GLN A 470 -19.57 0.59 -15.23
C GLN A 470 -19.91 2.04 -15.64
N GLU A 471 -19.73 3.01 -14.74
CA GLU A 471 -19.96 4.42 -15.09
C GLU A 471 -18.92 4.95 -16.09
N VAL A 472 -17.70 4.41 -16.11
CA VAL A 472 -16.71 4.68 -17.19
C VAL A 472 -17.18 4.08 -18.52
N GLY A 473 -17.70 2.85 -18.53
CA GLY A 473 -18.31 2.25 -19.72
C GLY A 473 -19.43 3.14 -20.28
N LYS A 474 -20.31 3.63 -19.41
CA LYS A 474 -21.38 4.56 -19.76
C LYS A 474 -20.87 5.90 -20.26
N LEU A 475 -19.79 6.44 -19.68
CA LEU A 475 -19.12 7.64 -20.17
C LEU A 475 -18.62 7.47 -21.60
N ARG A 476 -18.02 6.32 -21.94
CA ARG A 476 -17.56 6.03 -23.31
C ARG A 476 -18.71 6.12 -24.31
N ARG A 477 -19.80 5.40 -24.02
CA ARG A 477 -21.01 5.39 -24.85
C ARG A 477 -21.61 6.79 -24.97
N ARG A 478 -21.76 7.51 -23.86
CA ARG A 478 -22.36 8.84 -23.84
C ARG A 478 -21.53 9.89 -24.58
N ALA A 479 -20.21 9.83 -24.48
CA ALA A 479 -19.31 10.73 -25.19
C ALA A 479 -19.49 10.63 -26.71
N LEU A 480 -19.58 9.41 -27.25
CA LEU A 480 -19.81 9.19 -28.69
C LEU A 480 -21.26 9.50 -29.11
N GLU A 481 -22.26 9.21 -28.27
CA GLU A 481 -23.66 9.59 -28.54
C GLU A 481 -23.85 11.12 -28.63
N LEU A 482 -23.16 11.87 -27.78
CA LEU A 482 -23.19 13.33 -27.80
C LEU A 482 -22.42 13.90 -28.99
N GLY A 483 -21.21 13.38 -29.25
CA GLY A 483 -20.32 13.89 -30.30
C GLY A 483 -19.85 15.34 -30.10
N ASP A 484 -20.13 15.94 -28.94
CA ASP A 484 -19.79 17.32 -28.59
C ASP A 484 -19.14 17.38 -27.20
N HIS A 485 -17.90 17.86 -27.18
CA HIS A 485 -17.11 18.00 -25.96
C HIS A 485 -17.71 19.03 -24.99
N LYS A 486 -18.46 20.04 -25.47
CA LYS A 486 -19.10 21.03 -24.58
C LYS A 486 -20.27 20.42 -23.81
N ALA A 487 -21.15 19.71 -24.51
CA ALA A 487 -22.24 18.96 -23.89
C ALA A 487 -21.70 17.91 -22.90
N LEU A 488 -20.60 17.23 -23.26
CA LEU A 488 -19.95 16.26 -22.37
C LEU A 488 -19.36 16.92 -21.12
N ALA A 489 -18.71 18.08 -21.28
CA ALA A 489 -18.16 18.86 -20.17
C ALA A 489 -19.24 19.29 -19.18
N GLU A 490 -20.39 19.74 -19.67
CA GLU A 490 -21.55 20.09 -18.83
C GLU A 490 -22.12 18.86 -18.11
N GLU A 491 -22.34 17.75 -18.82
CA GLU A 491 -22.94 16.53 -18.25
C GLU A 491 -22.08 15.88 -17.15
N TYR A 492 -20.75 15.98 -17.26
CA TYR A 492 -19.81 15.40 -16.28
C TYR A 492 -19.18 16.43 -15.33
N GLY A 493 -19.42 17.72 -15.54
CA GLY A 493 -18.88 18.80 -14.72
C GLY A 493 -17.36 18.92 -14.78
N ILE A 494 -16.77 18.66 -15.94
CA ILE A 494 -15.32 18.77 -16.20
C ILE A 494 -15.03 19.96 -17.11
N SER A 495 -13.74 20.28 -17.30
CA SER A 495 -13.36 21.31 -18.26
C SER A 495 -13.64 20.87 -19.71
N GLU A 496 -13.89 21.84 -20.60
CA GLU A 496 -14.02 21.58 -22.04
C GLU A 496 -12.76 20.91 -22.61
N GLU A 497 -11.57 21.26 -22.09
CA GLU A 497 -10.30 20.66 -22.51
C GLU A 497 -10.23 19.16 -22.19
N THR A 498 -10.64 18.76 -20.98
CA THR A 498 -10.67 17.36 -20.57
C THR A 498 -11.72 16.58 -21.34
N ALA A 499 -12.90 17.15 -21.55
CA ALA A 499 -13.93 16.54 -22.38
C ALA A 499 -13.49 16.36 -23.84
N ALA A 500 -12.79 17.37 -24.40
CA ALA A 500 -12.25 17.30 -25.75
C ALA A 500 -11.20 16.21 -25.89
N PHE A 501 -10.31 16.05 -24.89
CA PHE A 501 -9.35 14.96 -24.85
C PHE A 501 -10.03 13.57 -24.83
N ILE A 502 -11.03 13.38 -23.97
CA ILE A 502 -11.78 12.11 -23.90
C ILE A 502 -12.43 11.81 -25.26
N LEU A 503 -13.12 12.79 -25.85
CA LEU A 503 -13.79 12.59 -27.13
C LEU A 503 -12.78 12.31 -28.26
N GLU A 504 -11.68 13.06 -28.32
CA GLU A 504 -10.60 12.84 -29.30
C GLU A 504 -10.05 11.41 -29.22
N GLU A 505 -9.74 10.92 -28.02
CA GLU A 505 -9.23 9.56 -27.82
C GLU A 505 -10.26 8.49 -28.19
N LEU A 506 -11.54 8.68 -27.84
CA LEU A 506 -12.59 7.74 -28.21
C LEU A 506 -12.87 7.73 -29.72
N THR A 507 -12.73 8.87 -30.42
CA THR A 507 -12.89 8.91 -31.88
C THR A 507 -11.77 8.21 -32.65
N LYS A 508 -10.60 8.00 -32.03
CA LYS A 508 -9.51 7.18 -32.60
C LYS A 508 -9.85 5.68 -32.58
N HIS A 509 -10.74 5.26 -31.69
CA HIS A 509 -11.17 3.87 -31.56
C HIS A 509 -12.05 3.46 -32.75
N LYS A 510 -11.51 2.58 -33.60
CA LYS A 510 -12.24 1.97 -34.73
C LYS A 510 -12.69 0.58 -34.33
N GLY A 511 -13.97 0.27 -34.50
CA GLY A 511 -14.56 -1.02 -34.15
C GLY A 511 -15.72 -0.88 -33.16
N PRO A 512 -16.25 -2.01 -32.65
CA PRO A 512 -17.26 -1.99 -31.61
C PRO A 512 -16.72 -1.35 -30.33
N LEU A 513 -17.47 -0.39 -29.76
CA LEU A 513 -17.07 0.30 -28.54
C LEU A 513 -17.31 -0.58 -27.30
N PRO A 514 -16.30 -0.85 -26.46
CA PRO A 514 -16.51 -1.49 -25.17
C PRO A 514 -17.06 -0.50 -24.13
N ASP A 515 -18.26 -0.75 -23.63
CA ASP A 515 -19.02 0.12 -22.73
C ASP A 515 -19.72 -0.64 -21.58
N ASP A 516 -20.71 -0.02 -20.91
CA ASP A 516 -21.47 -0.61 -19.80
C ASP A 516 -22.38 -1.80 -20.21
N LYS A 517 -22.59 -2.00 -21.51
CA LYS A 517 -23.52 -2.98 -22.11
C LYS A 517 -22.89 -3.84 -23.20
N THR A 518 -21.60 -3.66 -23.49
CA THR A 518 -20.92 -4.32 -24.59
C THR A 518 -19.55 -4.79 -24.14
N VAL A 519 -19.36 -6.11 -24.11
CA VAL A 519 -18.04 -6.74 -24.01
C VAL A 519 -17.50 -6.91 -25.42
N VAL A 520 -16.26 -6.48 -25.65
CA VAL A 520 -15.62 -6.59 -26.96
C VAL A 520 -14.47 -7.58 -26.86
N ILE A 521 -14.49 -8.61 -27.70
CA ILE A 521 -13.42 -9.61 -27.78
C ILE A 521 -12.59 -9.28 -29.02
N GLU A 522 -11.37 -8.83 -28.77
CA GLU A 522 -10.46 -8.31 -29.77
C GLU A 522 -9.34 -9.32 -30.06
N GLN A 523 -9.19 -9.69 -31.33
CA GLN A 523 -8.03 -10.42 -31.81
C GLN A 523 -6.86 -9.43 -31.95
N PHE A 524 -6.02 -9.32 -30.92
CA PHE A 524 -4.93 -8.34 -30.89
C PHE A 524 -3.67 -8.82 -31.63
N ARG A 525 -3.31 -10.09 -31.45
CA ARG A 525 -2.26 -10.80 -32.22
C ARG A 525 -2.69 -12.25 -32.40
N GLU A 526 -1.98 -13.01 -33.23
CA GLU A 526 -2.28 -14.44 -33.48
C GLU A 526 -2.42 -15.27 -32.19
N ASN A 527 -1.60 -14.99 -31.17
CA ASN A 527 -1.59 -15.69 -29.88
C ASN A 527 -2.04 -14.83 -28.69
N VAL A 528 -2.63 -13.64 -28.94
CA VAL A 528 -3.07 -12.70 -27.91
C VAL A 528 -4.49 -12.23 -28.20
N VAL A 529 -5.39 -12.44 -27.25
CA VAL A 529 -6.77 -11.96 -27.27
C VAL A 529 -6.98 -10.98 -26.13
N VAL A 530 -7.65 -9.87 -26.40
CA VAL A 530 -8.02 -8.86 -25.39
C VAL A 530 -9.54 -8.88 -25.23
N VAL A 531 -10.01 -9.13 -24.01
CA VAL A 531 -11.43 -9.04 -23.64
C VAL A 531 -11.64 -7.70 -22.97
N HIS A 532 -12.22 -6.74 -23.69
CA HIS A 532 -12.61 -5.46 -23.12
C HIS A 532 -13.90 -5.59 -22.33
N ALA A 533 -13.82 -5.27 -21.04
CA ALA A 533 -14.89 -5.44 -20.07
C ALA A 533 -14.79 -4.36 -19.00
N ALA A 534 -15.75 -3.42 -19.00
CA ALA A 534 -15.83 -2.33 -18.04
C ALA A 534 -16.42 -2.78 -16.69
N PHE A 535 -15.81 -3.80 -16.07
CA PHE A 535 -16.30 -4.45 -14.85
C PHE A 535 -15.40 -4.22 -13.62
N GLY A 536 -14.30 -3.48 -13.76
CA GLY A 536 -13.41 -3.17 -12.65
C GLY A 536 -12.46 -4.31 -12.33
N THR A 537 -11.53 -4.05 -11.42
CA THR A 537 -10.34 -4.89 -11.24
C THR A 537 -10.68 -6.30 -10.76
N LEU A 538 -11.55 -6.42 -9.75
CA LEU A 538 -11.82 -7.71 -9.10
C LEU A 538 -12.73 -8.61 -9.96
N VAL A 539 -13.72 -8.03 -10.67
CA VAL A 539 -14.57 -8.80 -11.58
C VAL A 539 -13.77 -9.30 -12.78
N ASN A 540 -12.94 -8.43 -13.40
CA ASN A 540 -12.07 -8.84 -14.50
C ASN A 540 -11.03 -9.87 -14.06
N ARG A 541 -10.48 -9.77 -12.84
CA ARG A 541 -9.61 -10.80 -12.27
C ARG A 541 -10.33 -12.14 -12.09
N THR A 542 -11.57 -12.10 -11.60
CA THR A 542 -12.39 -13.32 -11.42
C THR A 542 -12.69 -13.96 -12.77
N LEU A 543 -13.17 -13.16 -13.73
CA LEU A 543 -13.47 -13.60 -15.09
C LEU A 543 -12.22 -14.14 -15.80
N GLY A 544 -11.09 -13.44 -15.70
CA GLY A 544 -9.82 -13.88 -16.27
C GLY A 544 -9.33 -15.21 -15.70
N LYS A 545 -9.41 -15.42 -14.38
CA LYS A 545 -9.07 -16.72 -13.76
C LYS A 545 -9.98 -17.84 -14.23
N LEU A 546 -11.28 -17.58 -14.34
CA LEU A 546 -12.27 -18.55 -14.82
C LEU A 546 -12.03 -18.94 -16.29
N ILE A 547 -11.86 -17.94 -17.17
CA ILE A 547 -11.57 -18.17 -18.58
C ILE A 547 -10.23 -18.89 -18.74
N GLY A 548 -9.20 -18.46 -18.01
CA GLY A 548 -7.88 -19.09 -18.01
C GLY A 548 -7.94 -20.57 -17.63
N GLU A 549 -8.65 -20.93 -16.55
CA GLU A 549 -8.79 -22.33 -16.12
C GLU A 549 -9.58 -23.17 -17.15
N LEU A 550 -10.57 -22.60 -17.84
CA LEU A 550 -11.28 -23.29 -18.93
C LEU A 550 -10.37 -23.50 -20.14
N LEU A 551 -9.62 -22.47 -20.56
CA LEU A 551 -8.70 -22.56 -21.69
C LEU A 551 -7.56 -23.54 -21.42
N ILE A 552 -7.00 -23.56 -20.21
CA ILE A 552 -5.96 -24.54 -19.82
C ILE A 552 -6.49 -25.97 -19.96
N LYS A 553 -7.74 -26.23 -19.57
CA LYS A 553 -8.36 -27.56 -19.69
C LYS A 553 -8.59 -27.98 -21.15
N ILE A 554 -8.86 -27.02 -22.03
CA ILE A 554 -9.16 -27.30 -23.45
C ILE A 554 -7.88 -27.40 -24.28
N LEU A 555 -6.93 -26.48 -24.05
CA LEU A 555 -5.67 -26.42 -24.78
C LEU A 555 -4.63 -27.40 -24.24
N GLU A 556 -4.85 -27.94 -23.03
CA GLU A 556 -3.90 -28.77 -22.28
C GLU A 556 -2.52 -28.12 -22.11
N LYS A 557 -2.50 -26.78 -22.13
CA LYS A 557 -1.30 -25.94 -22.11
C LYS A 557 -1.47 -24.76 -21.16
N PRO A 558 -0.38 -24.21 -20.60
CA PRO A 558 -0.43 -22.99 -19.81
C PRO A 558 -0.95 -21.81 -20.63
N VAL A 559 -1.82 -21.00 -20.03
CA VAL A 559 -2.34 -19.76 -20.61
C VAL A 559 -1.98 -18.61 -19.68
N GLY A 560 -1.36 -17.57 -20.23
CA GLY A 560 -1.10 -16.33 -19.52
C GLY A 560 -2.37 -15.50 -19.46
N VAL A 561 -2.72 -15.02 -18.26
CA VAL A 561 -3.86 -14.13 -18.06
C VAL A 561 -3.39 -12.91 -17.28
N HIS A 562 -3.67 -11.74 -17.83
CA HIS A 562 -3.47 -10.44 -17.20
C HIS A 562 -4.80 -9.69 -17.20
N GLN A 563 -5.04 -8.91 -16.16
CA GLN A 563 -6.25 -8.10 -16.07
C GLN A 563 -5.91 -6.67 -15.70
N ASP A 564 -6.72 -5.76 -16.19
CA ASP A 564 -6.85 -4.39 -15.74
C ASP A 564 -8.34 -4.09 -15.46
N PRO A 565 -8.68 -2.90 -14.93
CA PRO A 565 -10.07 -2.53 -14.64
C PRO A 565 -11.05 -2.58 -15.84
N TYR A 566 -10.54 -2.47 -17.06
CA TYR A 566 -11.30 -2.33 -18.29
C TYR A 566 -11.08 -3.47 -19.30
N GLY A 567 -10.21 -4.44 -19.00
CA GLY A 567 -10.13 -5.66 -19.79
C GLY A 567 -9.25 -6.77 -19.21
N VAL A 568 -9.22 -7.88 -19.94
CA VAL A 568 -8.46 -9.09 -19.65
C VAL A 568 -7.65 -9.46 -20.89
N ILE A 569 -6.34 -9.52 -20.76
CA ILE A 569 -5.42 -9.99 -21.80
C ILE A 569 -5.14 -11.47 -21.57
N ILE A 570 -5.37 -12.26 -22.61
CA ILE A 570 -5.15 -13.70 -22.61
C ILE A 570 -4.10 -14.01 -23.66
N GLN A 571 -3.05 -14.71 -23.25
CA GLN A 571 -1.92 -15.07 -24.11
C GLN A 571 -1.65 -16.58 -24.06
N SER A 572 -1.38 -17.17 -25.22
CA SER A 572 -0.97 -18.57 -25.36
C SER A 572 0.39 -18.68 -26.06
N SER A 573 1.03 -19.85 -25.94
CA SER A 573 2.21 -20.20 -26.76
C SER A 573 1.84 -20.45 -28.22
N ASP A 574 0.61 -20.89 -28.45
CA ASP A 574 0.07 -21.26 -29.75
C ASP A 574 -0.95 -20.19 -30.20
N PRO A 575 -1.35 -20.19 -31.50
CA PRO A 575 -2.44 -19.35 -31.96
C PRO A 575 -3.70 -19.52 -31.11
N LEU A 576 -4.29 -18.39 -30.68
CA LEU A 576 -5.46 -18.33 -29.82
C LEU A 576 -6.55 -17.50 -30.51
N PRO A 577 -7.56 -18.15 -31.09
CA PRO A 577 -8.68 -17.45 -31.73
C PRO A 577 -9.58 -16.74 -30.70
N ALA A 578 -9.98 -15.51 -31.01
CA ALA A 578 -10.95 -14.73 -30.23
C ALA A 578 -12.29 -15.45 -30.04
N GLU A 579 -12.73 -16.23 -31.02
CA GLU A 579 -13.95 -17.03 -30.98
C GLU A 579 -13.91 -18.07 -29.86
N LEU A 580 -12.77 -18.73 -29.64
CA LEU A 580 -12.61 -19.73 -28.59
C LEU A 580 -12.76 -19.09 -27.21
N VAL A 581 -12.23 -17.88 -27.02
CA VAL A 581 -12.38 -17.11 -25.78
C VAL A 581 -13.86 -16.73 -25.58
N ALA A 582 -14.54 -16.30 -26.63
CA ALA A 582 -15.97 -15.97 -26.59
C ALA A 582 -16.85 -17.17 -26.22
N GLU A 583 -16.54 -18.34 -26.74
CA GLU A 583 -17.20 -19.60 -26.37
C GLU A 583 -17.05 -19.89 -24.88
N GLN A 584 -15.86 -19.66 -24.30
CA GLN A 584 -15.66 -19.86 -22.86
C GLN A 584 -16.46 -18.86 -22.02
N ILE A 585 -16.57 -17.60 -22.44
CA ILE A 585 -17.41 -16.61 -21.74
C ILE A 585 -18.88 -17.03 -21.78
N ARG A 586 -19.39 -17.45 -22.94
CA ARG A 586 -20.77 -17.95 -23.06
C ARG A 586 -21.01 -19.20 -22.23
N LYS A 587 -20.04 -20.11 -22.19
CA LYS A 587 -20.08 -21.31 -21.35
C LYS A 587 -20.15 -20.96 -19.86
N LEU A 588 -19.36 -19.98 -19.40
CA LEU A 588 -19.43 -19.48 -18.03
C LEU A 588 -20.80 -18.89 -17.73
N ALA A 589 -21.39 -18.15 -18.68
CA ALA A 589 -22.73 -17.58 -18.52
C ALA A 589 -23.85 -18.63 -18.44
N SER A 590 -23.63 -19.84 -18.97
CA SER A 590 -24.59 -20.94 -18.89
C SER A 590 -24.39 -21.88 -17.71
N MET A 591 -23.28 -21.79 -16.98
CA MET A 591 -22.99 -22.59 -15.79
C MET A 591 -23.89 -22.21 -14.60
N ASP A 592 -24.14 -23.18 -13.72
CA ASP A 592 -24.76 -22.90 -12.43
C ASP A 592 -23.74 -22.39 -11.38
N ALA A 593 -24.25 -21.91 -10.24
CA ALA A 593 -23.40 -21.35 -9.19
C ALA A 593 -22.44 -22.39 -8.56
N ARG A 594 -22.80 -23.68 -8.58
CA ARG A 594 -21.97 -24.74 -8.01
C ARG A 594 -20.80 -25.07 -8.94
N GLU A 595 -21.05 -25.15 -10.24
CA GLU A 595 -20.01 -25.34 -11.26
C GLU A 595 -18.99 -24.19 -11.23
N ILE A 596 -19.46 -22.95 -11.13
CA ILE A 596 -18.59 -21.76 -11.00
C ILE A 596 -17.77 -21.84 -9.71
N ALA A 597 -18.40 -22.18 -8.58
CA ALA A 597 -17.69 -22.29 -7.29
C ALA A 597 -16.59 -23.38 -7.33
N GLU A 598 -16.85 -24.53 -7.95
CA GLU A 598 -15.86 -25.60 -8.12
C GLU A 598 -14.71 -25.17 -9.04
N LEU A 599 -15.02 -24.44 -10.12
CA LEU A 599 -14.02 -23.92 -11.06
C LEU A 599 -13.11 -22.87 -10.40
N ILE A 600 -13.68 -21.92 -9.66
CA ILE A 600 -12.91 -20.90 -8.91
C ILE A 600 -12.05 -21.56 -7.84
N LYS A 601 -12.61 -22.51 -7.09
CA LYS A 601 -11.84 -23.25 -6.08
C LYS A 601 -10.65 -23.98 -6.71
N SER A 602 -10.84 -24.64 -7.86
CA SER A 602 -9.74 -25.27 -8.60
C SER A 602 -8.67 -24.26 -9.01
N ALA A 603 -9.08 -23.12 -9.57
CA ALA A 603 -8.16 -22.08 -10.03
C ALA A 603 -7.37 -21.44 -8.87
N LEU A 604 -8.04 -21.14 -7.74
CA LEU A 604 -7.41 -20.57 -6.56
C LEU A 604 -6.43 -21.53 -5.91
N VAL A 605 -6.81 -22.78 -5.67
CA VAL A 605 -5.97 -23.77 -4.96
C VAL A 605 -4.62 -23.99 -5.65
N LYS A 606 -4.58 -23.86 -6.98
CA LYS A 606 -3.35 -23.98 -7.78
C LYS A 606 -2.46 -22.74 -7.74
N SER A 607 -3.05 -21.55 -7.50
CA SER A 607 -2.34 -20.26 -7.54
C SER A 607 -1.28 -20.12 -6.44
N GLY A 608 -0.23 -19.36 -6.72
CA GLY A 608 0.86 -19.11 -5.77
C GLY A 608 0.41 -18.24 -4.59
N SER A 609 -0.38 -17.22 -4.88
CA SER A 609 -1.05 -16.33 -3.93
C SER A 609 -1.89 -17.09 -2.89
N PHE A 610 -2.72 -18.05 -3.30
CA PHE A 610 -3.50 -18.85 -2.36
C PHE A 610 -2.63 -19.73 -1.47
N LYS A 611 -1.62 -20.41 -2.05
CA LYS A 611 -0.66 -21.21 -1.28
C LYS A 611 0.00 -20.36 -0.19
N ARG A 612 0.39 -19.13 -0.52
CA ARG A 612 0.96 -18.20 0.45
C ARG A 612 -0.05 -17.77 1.51
N ARG A 613 -1.29 -17.49 1.13
CA ARG A 613 -2.37 -17.14 2.06
C ARG A 613 -2.62 -18.23 3.09
N ILE A 614 -2.60 -19.51 2.69
CA ILE A 614 -2.67 -20.64 3.62
C ILE A 614 -1.58 -20.55 4.67
N LEU A 615 -0.34 -20.24 4.28
CA LEU A 615 0.77 -20.12 5.23
C LEU A 615 0.59 -18.94 6.19
N HIS A 616 0.14 -17.77 5.71
CA HIS A 616 -0.17 -16.63 6.57
C HIS A 616 -1.29 -16.92 7.57
N VAL A 617 -2.39 -17.55 7.11
CA VAL A 617 -3.49 -17.99 7.97
C VAL A 617 -3.02 -19.03 8.98
N ALA A 618 -2.24 -20.03 8.55
CA ALA A 618 -1.69 -21.06 9.43
C ALA A 618 -0.82 -20.47 10.53
N LYS A 619 0.01 -19.47 10.22
CA LYS A 619 0.80 -18.71 11.21
C LYS A 619 -0.10 -17.94 12.18
N ARG A 620 -1.12 -17.22 11.68
CA ARG A 620 -2.08 -16.49 12.54
C ARG A 620 -2.90 -17.43 13.42
N MET A 621 -3.16 -18.65 12.99
CA MET A 621 -3.87 -19.67 13.78
C MET A 621 -2.96 -20.50 14.72
N GLY A 622 -1.64 -20.29 14.68
CA GLY A 622 -0.67 -21.01 15.49
C GLY A 622 -0.40 -22.45 15.03
N ALA A 623 -0.80 -22.81 13.81
CA ALA A 623 -0.53 -24.11 13.19
C ALA A 623 0.89 -24.19 12.60
N VAL A 624 1.50 -23.04 12.33
CA VAL A 624 2.88 -22.91 11.88
C VAL A 624 3.55 -21.86 12.77
N ASP A 625 4.77 -22.14 13.23
CA ASP A 625 5.53 -21.15 14.01
C ASP A 625 5.79 -19.89 13.18
N LYS A 626 5.73 -18.71 13.82
CA LYS A 626 5.87 -17.43 13.14
C LYS A 626 7.22 -17.31 12.44
N GLU A 627 8.28 -17.84 13.07
CA GLU A 627 9.65 -17.82 12.57
C GLU A 627 9.99 -19.01 11.67
N ALA A 628 9.09 -20.01 11.56
CA ALA A 628 9.34 -21.19 10.75
C ALA A 628 9.72 -20.81 9.31
N ASP A 629 10.83 -21.41 8.88
CA ASP A 629 11.35 -21.30 7.54
C ASP A 629 10.72 -22.36 6.62
N VAL A 630 9.55 -22.00 6.09
CA VAL A 630 8.68 -22.96 5.40
C VAL A 630 9.05 -23.12 3.91
N TYR A 631 10.07 -22.42 3.41
CA TYR A 631 10.52 -22.55 2.01
C TYR A 631 11.32 -23.85 1.76
N SER A 632 11.68 -24.56 2.83
CA SER A 632 12.19 -25.94 2.76
C SER A 632 11.08 -26.98 2.47
N ILE A 633 9.80 -26.62 2.65
CA ILE A 633 8.65 -27.49 2.41
C ILE A 633 7.95 -27.04 1.13
N SER A 634 7.62 -27.99 0.25
CA SER A 634 6.80 -27.69 -0.92
C SER A 634 5.46 -27.09 -0.49
N MET A 635 5.17 -25.86 -0.95
CA MET A 635 3.92 -25.16 -0.65
C MET A 635 2.67 -25.99 -0.99
N SER A 636 2.74 -26.84 -2.01
CA SER A 636 1.65 -27.76 -2.37
C SER A 636 1.35 -28.80 -1.27
N LYS A 637 2.39 -29.30 -0.57
CA LYS A 637 2.21 -30.23 0.55
C LYS A 637 1.56 -29.56 1.76
N LEU A 638 1.80 -28.26 1.97
CA LEU A 638 1.11 -27.51 3.03
C LEU A 638 -0.39 -27.39 2.73
N VAL A 639 -0.75 -27.10 1.48
CA VAL A 639 -2.16 -27.03 1.08
C VAL A 639 -2.86 -28.36 1.32
N GLU A 640 -2.21 -29.47 0.96
CA GLU A 640 -2.71 -30.82 1.22
C GLU A 640 -2.86 -31.10 2.73
N ALA A 641 -1.83 -30.78 3.53
CA ALA A 641 -1.82 -31.00 4.97
C ALA A 641 -2.92 -30.23 5.72
N PHE A 642 -3.28 -29.03 5.25
CA PHE A 642 -4.35 -28.22 5.85
C PHE A 642 -5.71 -28.45 5.22
N SER A 643 -5.82 -29.28 4.18
CA SER A 643 -7.11 -29.58 3.53
C SER A 643 -8.12 -30.12 4.55
N GLY A 644 -9.34 -29.56 4.53
CA GLY A 644 -10.41 -29.94 5.48
C GLY A 644 -10.26 -29.38 6.89
N THR A 645 -9.22 -28.57 7.17
CA THR A 645 -9.05 -27.88 8.46
C THR A 645 -9.63 -26.46 8.42
N PRO A 646 -9.91 -25.84 9.58
CA PRO A 646 -10.29 -24.42 9.65
C PRO A 646 -9.30 -23.45 9.01
N VAL A 647 -8.01 -23.80 8.90
CA VAL A 647 -6.98 -23.00 8.21
C VAL A 647 -7.30 -22.87 6.72
N PHE A 648 -7.65 -24.00 6.09
CA PHE A 648 -7.98 -24.01 4.66
C PHE A 648 -9.25 -23.22 4.39
N ASP A 649 -10.28 -23.40 5.22
CA ASP A 649 -11.56 -22.69 5.06
C ASP A 649 -11.38 -21.17 5.20
N GLU A 650 -10.57 -20.73 6.17
CA GLU A 650 -10.26 -19.32 6.36
C GLU A 650 -9.44 -18.76 5.20
N ALA A 651 -8.42 -19.48 4.73
CA ALA A 651 -7.62 -19.05 3.59
C ALA A 651 -8.45 -18.96 2.30
N LEU A 652 -9.37 -19.91 2.09
CA LEU A 652 -10.27 -19.91 0.94
C LEU A 652 -11.24 -18.73 1.02
N LYS A 653 -11.89 -18.53 2.16
CA LYS A 653 -12.79 -17.40 2.36
C LYS A 653 -12.07 -16.07 2.15
N GLU A 654 -10.89 -15.89 2.75
CA GLU A 654 -10.13 -14.65 2.61
C GLU A 654 -9.67 -14.41 1.15
N ALA A 655 -9.33 -15.46 0.40
CA ALA A 655 -9.02 -15.33 -1.03
C ALA A 655 -10.27 -14.93 -1.85
N LEU A 656 -11.42 -15.55 -1.58
CA LEU A 656 -12.67 -15.24 -2.27
C LEU A 656 -13.17 -13.82 -1.97
N GLU A 657 -12.97 -13.32 -0.74
CA GLU A 657 -13.40 -11.98 -0.31
C GLU A 657 -12.43 -10.87 -0.74
N ARG A 658 -11.11 -11.09 -0.71
CA ARG A 658 -10.12 -10.03 -0.97
C ARG A 658 -9.59 -10.00 -2.39
N ASP A 659 -9.48 -11.17 -3.03
CA ASP A 659 -8.82 -11.25 -4.34
C ASP A 659 -9.82 -11.25 -5.49
N LEU A 660 -11.11 -11.51 -5.24
CA LEU A 660 -12.14 -11.72 -6.25
C LEU A 660 -13.43 -10.96 -5.91
N ASP A 661 -14.32 -10.86 -6.90
CA ASP A 661 -15.68 -10.33 -6.71
C ASP A 661 -16.69 -11.29 -7.35
N LEU A 662 -17.16 -12.25 -6.56
CA LEU A 662 -18.05 -13.30 -7.04
C LEU A 662 -19.46 -12.79 -7.31
N GLN A 663 -19.92 -11.82 -6.51
CA GLN A 663 -21.28 -11.32 -6.59
C GLN A 663 -21.49 -10.58 -7.91
N HIS A 664 -20.65 -9.60 -8.22
CA HIS A 664 -20.75 -8.87 -9.48
C HIS A 664 -20.37 -9.75 -10.67
N THR A 665 -19.44 -10.71 -10.51
CA THR A 665 -19.16 -11.70 -11.57
C THR A 665 -20.40 -12.51 -11.94
N ALA A 666 -21.15 -13.01 -10.95
CA ALA A 666 -22.38 -13.74 -11.19
C ALA A 666 -23.44 -12.84 -11.86
N GLU A 667 -23.54 -11.58 -11.44
CA GLU A 667 -24.43 -10.59 -12.05
C GLU A 667 -24.09 -10.36 -13.53
N VAL A 668 -22.83 -10.08 -13.89
CA VAL A 668 -22.47 -9.86 -15.30
C VAL A 668 -22.67 -11.10 -16.17
N LEU A 669 -22.39 -12.29 -15.64
CA LEU A 669 -22.65 -13.54 -16.37
C LEU A 669 -24.15 -13.75 -16.62
N GLN A 670 -25.01 -13.42 -15.66
CA GLN A 670 -26.47 -13.43 -15.85
C GLN A 670 -26.93 -12.39 -16.88
N ARG A 671 -26.40 -11.17 -16.82
CA ARG A 671 -26.70 -10.11 -17.78
C ARG A 671 -26.26 -10.48 -19.20
N ILE A 672 -25.14 -11.17 -19.36
CA ILE A 672 -24.70 -11.76 -20.64
C ILE A 672 -25.68 -12.86 -21.09
N ARG A 673 -26.08 -13.77 -20.19
CA ARG A 673 -27.01 -14.86 -20.49
C ARG A 673 -28.37 -14.35 -20.98
N TRP A 674 -28.87 -13.26 -20.41
CA TRP A 674 -30.15 -12.65 -20.79
C TRP A 674 -30.04 -11.66 -21.96
N GLY A 675 -28.83 -11.40 -22.47
CA GLY A 675 -28.60 -10.47 -23.58
C GLY A 675 -28.67 -9.00 -23.20
N GLU A 676 -28.63 -8.65 -21.91
CA GLU A 676 -28.51 -7.26 -21.45
C GLU A 676 -27.10 -6.71 -21.67
N ILE A 677 -26.10 -7.58 -21.61
CA ILE A 677 -24.72 -7.30 -22.06
C ILE A 677 -24.47 -8.09 -23.34
N SER A 678 -24.15 -7.39 -24.41
CA SER A 678 -23.83 -7.99 -25.71
C SER A 678 -22.33 -8.33 -25.80
N ILE A 679 -22.00 -9.34 -26.60
CA ILE A 679 -20.62 -9.70 -26.94
C ILE A 679 -20.37 -9.35 -28.40
N ALA A 680 -19.44 -8.44 -28.66
CA ALA A 680 -19.00 -8.02 -29.98
C ALA A 680 -17.56 -8.48 -30.26
N PHE A 681 -17.17 -8.51 -31.54
CA PHE A 681 -15.84 -8.95 -31.97
C PHE A 681 -15.13 -7.85 -32.74
N SER A 682 -13.82 -7.71 -32.49
CA SER A 682 -12.92 -6.95 -33.35
C SER A 682 -11.85 -7.88 -33.92
N ALA A 683 -11.76 -7.95 -35.24
CA ALA A 683 -10.77 -8.77 -35.94
C ALA A 683 -9.39 -8.08 -36.03
N GLU A 684 -9.35 -6.76 -35.82
CA GLU A 684 -8.14 -5.95 -35.85
C GLU A 684 -7.91 -5.27 -34.50
N PRO A 685 -6.65 -4.98 -34.14
CA PRO A 685 -6.32 -4.19 -32.96
C PRO A 685 -7.04 -2.84 -32.93
N THR A 686 -7.60 -2.48 -31.79
CA THR A 686 -8.30 -1.20 -31.59
C THR A 686 -7.45 -0.23 -30.77
N HIS A 687 -7.73 1.08 -30.85
CA HIS A 687 -7.02 2.10 -30.05
C HIS A 687 -7.09 1.81 -28.54
N LEU A 688 -8.22 1.31 -28.05
CA LEU A 688 -8.34 0.98 -26.62
C LEU A 688 -7.59 -0.31 -26.28
N GLY A 689 -7.50 -1.26 -27.22
CA GLY A 689 -6.65 -2.45 -27.11
C GLY A 689 -5.17 -2.08 -27.07
N GLU A 690 -4.74 -1.14 -27.91
CA GLU A 690 -3.39 -0.57 -27.90
C GLU A 690 -3.09 0.09 -26.55
N VAL A 691 -3.93 1.00 -26.06
CA VAL A 691 -3.74 1.64 -24.73
C VAL A 691 -3.60 0.60 -23.61
N LEU A 692 -4.40 -0.46 -23.64
CA LEU A 692 -4.42 -1.51 -22.62
C LEU A 692 -3.16 -2.38 -22.71
N TYR A 693 -2.75 -2.78 -23.92
CA TYR A 693 -1.54 -3.53 -24.16
C TYR A 693 -0.27 -2.69 -23.91
N GLU A 694 -0.31 -1.41 -24.24
CA GLU A 694 0.71 -0.43 -23.95
C GLU A 694 0.86 -0.22 -22.46
N LYS A 695 -0.19 -0.21 -21.63
CA LYS A 695 -0.01 -0.17 -20.16
C LYS A 695 0.83 -1.33 -19.62
N LEU A 696 0.75 -2.51 -20.23
CA LEU A 696 1.63 -3.63 -19.88
C LEU A 696 3.09 -3.36 -20.25
N SER A 697 3.34 -2.69 -21.38
CA SER A 697 4.68 -2.35 -21.87
C SER A 697 5.24 -1.04 -21.28
N HIS A 698 4.51 0.07 -21.25
CA HIS A 698 4.90 1.41 -20.80
C HIS A 698 5.19 1.57 -19.30
N ARG A 699 4.95 0.55 -18.46
CA ARG A 699 5.66 0.44 -17.16
C ARG A 699 7.20 0.32 -17.35
N LEU A 700 7.67 0.21 -18.60
CA LEU A 700 9.06 0.20 -19.09
C LEU A 700 9.53 1.56 -19.64
N GLU A 701 9.46 2.64 -18.87
CA GLU A 701 10.37 3.76 -19.17
C GLU A 701 11.81 3.32 -18.89
N ILE A 702 12.44 2.71 -19.90
CA ILE A 702 13.85 2.33 -19.91
C ILE A 702 14.64 3.64 -19.97
N ILE A 703 15.09 4.13 -18.81
CA ILE A 703 16.15 5.14 -18.78
C ILE A 703 17.42 4.46 -19.32
N PRO A 704 18.00 4.94 -20.45
CA PRO A 704 19.21 4.36 -21.00
C PRO A 704 20.33 4.26 -19.94
N PRO A 705 21.11 3.17 -19.87
CA PRO A 705 22.11 2.97 -18.81
C PRO A 705 23.11 4.12 -18.66
N GLU A 706 23.56 4.74 -19.76
CA GLU A 706 24.47 5.88 -19.68
C GLU A 706 23.80 7.11 -19.06
N ARG A 707 22.50 7.31 -19.32
CA ARG A 707 21.69 8.40 -18.74
C ARG A 707 21.35 8.12 -17.29
N LEU A 708 20.99 6.89 -16.93
CA LEU A 708 20.76 6.47 -15.55
C LEU A 708 22.03 6.71 -14.70
N ARG A 709 23.22 6.40 -15.21
CA ARG A 709 24.49 6.69 -14.49
C ARG A 709 24.65 8.17 -14.19
N ARG A 710 24.40 9.06 -15.17
CA ARG A 710 24.47 10.52 -14.97
C ARG A 710 23.41 11.01 -13.98
N LEU A 711 22.18 10.53 -14.10
CA LEU A 711 21.06 10.84 -13.19
C LEU A 711 21.32 10.36 -11.76
N VAL A 712 21.90 9.17 -11.61
CA VAL A 712 22.26 8.56 -10.32
C VAL A 712 23.44 9.30 -9.67
N LEU A 713 24.40 9.79 -10.46
CA LEU A 713 25.45 10.69 -10.01
C LEU A 713 24.86 12.02 -9.52
N ASP A 714 23.99 12.66 -10.31
CA ASP A 714 23.35 13.94 -9.97
C ASP A 714 22.45 13.80 -8.72
N SER A 715 21.72 12.70 -8.60
CA SER A 715 20.92 12.36 -7.41
C SER A 715 21.78 12.16 -6.17
N THR A 716 22.92 11.48 -6.31
CA THR A 716 23.87 11.28 -5.19
C THR A 716 24.46 12.60 -4.76
N LYS A 717 24.79 13.47 -5.73
CA LYS A 717 25.26 14.82 -5.47
C LYS A 717 24.23 15.66 -4.73
N ALA A 718 22.98 15.68 -5.21
CA ALA A 718 21.88 16.36 -4.54
C ALA A 718 21.68 15.84 -3.10
N ARG A 719 21.73 14.51 -2.91
CA ARG A 719 21.64 13.89 -1.57
C ARG A 719 22.75 14.34 -0.63
N LEU A 720 24.00 14.32 -1.10
CA LEU A 720 25.18 14.71 -0.29
C LEU A 720 25.14 16.20 0.06
N LEU A 721 24.82 17.06 -0.90
CA LEU A 721 24.65 18.50 -0.67
C LEU A 721 23.50 18.81 0.30
N ASN A 722 22.42 18.03 0.23
CA ASN A 722 21.25 18.21 1.09
C ASN A 722 21.39 17.54 2.46
N TYR A 723 22.50 16.84 2.73
CA TYR A 723 22.69 16.15 3.99
C TYR A 723 22.96 17.14 5.13
N SER A 724 22.30 16.93 6.26
CA SER A 724 22.52 17.70 7.49
C SER A 724 23.40 16.93 8.45
N MET A 725 24.38 17.61 9.04
CA MET A 725 25.32 17.05 10.01
C MET A 725 25.35 17.90 11.27
N LEU A 726 25.59 17.28 12.42
CA LEU A 726 25.84 18.00 13.65
C LEU A 726 27.31 18.42 13.69
N ALA A 727 27.55 19.72 13.64
CA ALA A 727 28.88 20.30 13.78
C ALA A 727 29.15 20.72 15.21
N ALA A 728 30.40 20.58 15.66
CA ALA A 728 30.87 21.10 16.95
C ALA A 728 32.27 21.69 16.83
N CYS A 729 32.50 22.83 17.48
CA CYS A 729 33.79 23.50 17.55
C CYS A 729 34.59 22.99 18.75
N LEU A 730 35.81 22.50 18.50
CA LEU A 730 36.71 21.96 19.53
C LEU A 730 37.35 23.05 20.42
N VAL A 731 37.22 24.33 20.05
CA VAL A 731 37.83 25.46 20.78
C VAL A 731 36.86 26.11 21.76
N CYS A 732 35.66 26.51 21.31
CA CYS A 732 34.71 27.25 22.14
C CYS A 732 33.46 26.45 22.54
N GLY A 733 33.38 25.18 22.13
CA GLY A 733 32.26 24.29 22.42
C GLY A 733 30.94 24.66 21.73
N TRP A 734 30.97 25.55 20.73
CA TRP A 734 29.81 25.82 19.90
C TRP A 734 29.37 24.55 19.17
N TYR A 735 28.07 24.36 19.00
CA TYR A 735 27.52 23.30 18.16
C TYR A 735 26.26 23.73 17.44
N GLY A 736 25.98 23.08 16.32
CA GLY A 736 24.80 23.38 15.51
C GLY A 736 24.67 22.39 14.35
N ILE A 737 23.46 22.31 13.79
CA ILE A 737 23.22 21.52 12.58
C ILE A 737 23.63 22.37 11.38
N ILE A 738 24.44 21.79 10.49
CA ILE A 738 24.87 22.41 9.24
C ILE A 738 24.41 21.55 8.07
N ARG A 739 24.12 22.17 6.93
CA ARG A 739 23.81 21.48 5.67
C ARG A 739 24.98 21.63 4.71
N VAL A 740 25.46 20.52 4.17
CA VAL A 740 26.70 20.47 3.37
C VAL A 740 26.73 21.50 2.24
N GLY A 741 25.62 21.63 1.50
CA GLY A 741 25.50 22.56 0.37
C GLY A 741 25.37 24.03 0.75
N GLU A 742 25.15 24.36 2.03
CA GLU A 742 24.99 25.73 2.53
C GLU A 742 26.23 26.24 3.29
N VAL A 743 27.28 25.41 3.42
CA VAL A 743 28.53 25.78 4.08
C VAL A 743 29.52 26.34 3.06
N TYR A 744 29.68 27.67 3.07
CA TYR A 744 30.65 28.37 2.21
C TYR A 744 32.05 28.45 2.84
N GLU A 745 32.14 28.59 4.17
CA GLU A 745 33.39 28.57 4.93
C GLU A 745 33.27 27.68 6.17
N LEU A 746 34.22 26.75 6.35
CA LEU A 746 34.32 25.88 7.53
C LEU A 746 34.95 26.63 8.72
N LYS A 747 34.23 27.62 9.25
CA LYS A 747 34.64 28.38 10.45
C LYS A 747 33.54 28.40 11.49
N CYS A 748 33.95 28.37 12.75
CA CYS A 748 33.04 28.43 13.88
C CYS A 748 32.35 29.81 13.88
N PRO A 749 31.00 29.88 13.87
CA PRO A 749 30.30 31.15 13.85
C PRO A 749 30.44 31.93 15.16
N ARG A 750 30.89 31.28 16.24
CA ARG A 750 31.08 31.90 17.56
C ARG A 750 32.48 32.46 17.78
N CYS A 751 33.54 31.75 17.37
CA CYS A 751 34.93 32.14 17.66
C CYS A 751 35.83 32.24 16.42
N GLY A 752 35.32 31.96 15.23
CA GLY A 752 36.07 32.00 13.97
C GLY A 752 37.07 30.87 13.75
N SER A 753 37.23 29.94 14.70
CA SER A 753 38.16 28.80 14.56
C SER A 753 37.76 27.84 13.43
N ALA A 754 38.75 27.30 12.72
CA ALA A 754 38.58 26.25 11.72
C ALA A 754 38.53 24.82 12.33
N ASP A 755 38.76 24.68 13.65
CA ASP A 755 38.66 23.40 14.36
C ASP A 755 37.20 23.02 14.63
N ILE A 756 36.51 22.61 13.56
CA ILE A 756 35.14 22.09 13.60
C ILE A 756 35.19 20.62 13.20
N GLY A 757 34.55 19.77 14.00
CA GLY A 757 34.24 18.38 13.65
C GLY A 757 32.77 18.21 13.35
N VAL A 758 32.42 17.14 12.64
CA VAL A 758 31.04 16.83 12.25
C VAL A 758 30.71 15.37 12.54
N VAL A 759 29.47 15.11 12.91
CA VAL A 759 28.95 13.75 13.02
C VAL A 759 27.64 13.64 12.27
N ARG A 760 27.40 12.47 11.70
CA ARG A 760 26.11 12.16 11.09
C ARG A 760 25.07 12.15 12.20
N VAL A 761 23.91 12.73 11.94
CA VAL A 761 22.89 12.92 12.99
C VAL A 761 22.50 11.57 13.61
N VAL A 762 22.60 11.46 14.94
CA VAL A 762 22.25 10.26 15.73
C VAL A 762 21.01 10.53 16.60
N LYS A 763 20.23 9.47 16.84
CA LYS A 763 18.81 9.34 17.26
C LYS A 763 18.35 10.00 18.58
N SER A 764 19.02 11.02 19.11
CA SER A 764 18.71 11.62 20.42
C SER A 764 18.25 13.07 20.29
N ASP A 765 17.16 13.43 20.99
CA ASP A 765 16.62 14.79 21.09
C ASP A 765 17.54 15.76 21.87
N ASN A 766 18.62 15.25 22.47
CA ASN A 766 19.60 16.04 23.21
C ASN A 766 20.93 16.11 22.44
N LEU A 767 21.14 17.20 21.71
CA LEU A 767 22.34 17.45 20.89
C LEU A 767 23.62 17.51 21.72
N GLU A 768 23.57 18.09 22.92
CA GLU A 768 24.72 18.16 23.82
C GLU A 768 25.17 16.76 24.26
N ARG A 769 24.21 15.86 24.50
CA ARG A 769 24.49 14.46 24.84
C ARG A 769 25.14 13.71 23.67
N GLU A 770 24.73 13.99 22.44
CA GLU A 770 25.31 13.36 21.25
C GLU A 770 26.72 13.85 20.97
N ILE A 771 27.03 15.12 21.20
CA ILE A 771 28.40 15.63 21.11
C ILE A 771 29.32 14.94 22.11
N ARG A 772 28.86 14.75 23.34
CA ARG A 772 29.63 14.05 24.37
C ARG A 772 29.86 12.57 24.04
N ARG A 773 28.86 11.91 23.45
CA ARG A 773 28.95 10.49 23.05
C ARG A 773 29.89 10.26 21.87
N ASN A 774 29.86 11.16 20.90
CA ASN A 774 30.62 11.03 19.65
C ASN A 774 31.83 11.97 19.63
N TYR A 775 32.36 12.35 20.80
CA TYR A 775 33.46 13.33 20.91
C TYR A 775 34.72 12.88 20.15
N ASP A 776 35.05 11.59 20.21
CA ASP A 776 36.19 11.03 19.47
C ASP A 776 35.96 11.09 17.95
N GLU A 777 34.73 10.87 17.50
CA GLU A 777 34.34 10.99 16.09
C GLU A 777 34.45 12.44 15.60
N ILE A 778 33.98 13.40 16.40
CA ILE A 778 34.10 14.85 16.12
C ILE A 778 35.58 15.23 16.00
N LYS A 779 36.45 14.72 16.88
CA LYS A 779 37.88 15.00 16.81
C LYS A 779 38.51 14.48 15.52
N ARG A 780 38.19 13.23 15.14
CA ARG A 780 38.69 12.60 13.90
C ARG A 780 38.21 13.33 12.65
N THR A 781 36.92 13.68 12.60
CA THR A 781 36.37 14.42 11.45
C THR A 781 36.92 15.84 11.36
N ALA A 782 37.25 16.50 12.48
CA ALA A 782 37.92 17.80 12.45
C ALA A 782 39.32 17.76 11.81
N GLU A 783 40.05 16.65 11.95
CA GLU A 783 41.34 16.44 11.26
C GLU A 783 41.14 16.34 9.74
N ILE A 784 40.13 15.58 9.31
CA ILE A 784 39.75 15.46 7.90
C ILE A 784 39.31 16.82 7.33
N LEU A 785 38.49 17.56 8.06
CA LEU A 785 38.01 18.88 7.63
C LEU A 785 39.12 19.92 7.54
N ARG A 786 40.12 19.89 8.44
CA ARG A 786 41.31 20.74 8.34
C ARG A 786 42.13 20.46 7.09
N LYS A 787 42.26 19.18 6.73
CA LYS A 787 43.10 18.73 5.62
C LYS A 787 42.42 18.89 4.25
N TYR A 788 41.12 18.60 4.17
CA TYR A 788 40.38 18.51 2.91
C TYR A 788 39.26 19.54 2.76
N GLY A 789 39.04 20.40 3.76
CA GLY A 789 38.06 21.48 3.70
C GLY A 789 36.64 21.02 3.36
N TRP A 790 35.97 21.77 2.50
CA TRP A 790 34.59 21.47 2.08
C TRP A 790 34.48 20.12 1.35
N THR A 791 35.50 19.71 0.60
CA THR A 791 35.55 18.38 -0.04
C THR A 791 35.51 17.26 1.00
N GLY A 792 36.19 17.47 2.14
CA GLY A 792 36.10 16.58 3.30
C GLY A 792 34.70 16.54 3.90
N LEU A 793 34.05 17.70 4.06
CA LEU A 793 32.67 17.79 4.55
C LEU A 793 31.70 17.04 3.63
N TYR A 794 31.85 17.23 2.32
CA TYR A 794 31.05 16.57 1.30
C TYR A 794 31.21 15.04 1.32
N ALA A 795 32.44 14.54 1.47
CA ALA A 795 32.69 13.10 1.55
C ALA A 795 32.21 12.50 2.88
N LEU A 796 32.33 13.22 4.00
CA LEU A 796 31.83 12.78 5.31
C LEU A 796 30.30 12.64 5.35
N ALA A 797 29.58 13.36 4.49
CA ALA A 797 28.13 13.25 4.32
C ALA A 797 27.67 11.95 3.60
N SER A 798 28.61 11.15 3.09
CA SER A 798 28.33 9.82 2.53
C SER A 798 27.85 8.83 3.59
N ARG A 799 27.73 7.55 3.23
CA ARG A 799 27.44 6.44 4.16
C ARG A 799 28.69 5.62 4.50
N LEU A 800 29.86 6.04 4.03
CA LEU A 800 31.13 5.34 4.26
C LEU A 800 31.60 5.49 5.72
N PRO A 801 32.31 4.51 6.30
CA PRO A 801 33.01 4.71 7.56
C PRO A 801 34.11 5.78 7.41
N ILE A 802 34.50 6.42 8.51
CA ILE A 802 35.49 7.53 8.50
C ILE A 802 36.82 7.09 7.87
N ASP A 803 37.27 5.87 8.16
CA ASP A 803 38.52 5.33 7.61
C ASP A 803 38.47 5.25 6.07
N ALA A 804 37.34 4.80 5.51
CA ALA A 804 37.14 4.74 4.06
C ALA A 804 37.02 6.12 3.42
N VAL A 805 36.45 7.10 4.14
CA VAL A 805 36.42 8.49 3.67
C VAL A 805 37.84 9.08 3.60
N GLU A 806 38.67 8.80 4.59
CA GLU A 806 40.05 9.28 4.63
C GLU A 806 40.92 8.66 3.52
N GLU A 807 40.79 7.35 3.29
CA GLU A 807 41.45 6.64 2.18
C GLU A 807 41.01 7.19 0.82
N LEU A 808 39.70 7.38 0.63
CA LEU A 808 39.14 7.96 -0.58
C LEU A 808 39.72 9.36 -0.86
N LEU A 809 39.72 10.24 0.14
CA LEU A 809 40.22 11.60 0.01
C LEU A 809 41.74 11.65 -0.21
N ALA A 810 42.50 10.70 0.33
CA ALA A 810 43.93 10.57 0.07
C ALA A 810 44.25 10.10 -1.37
N SER A 811 43.34 9.37 -2.01
CA SER A 811 43.51 8.82 -3.37
C SER A 811 43.22 9.81 -4.52
N LEU A 812 42.75 11.03 -4.21
CA LEU A 812 42.26 11.99 -5.20
C LEU A 812 43.24 13.16 -5.39
N ASN A 813 43.73 13.35 -6.63
CA ASN A 813 44.58 14.47 -7.04
C ASN A 813 43.76 15.53 -7.79
N GLY A 814 43.02 16.37 -7.07
CA GLY A 814 42.24 17.48 -7.66
C GLY A 814 40.73 17.39 -7.42
N VAL A 815 40.04 18.51 -7.65
CA VAL A 815 38.66 18.78 -7.19
C VAL A 815 37.65 18.63 -8.34
N ASP A 816 37.52 17.45 -8.93
CA ASP A 816 36.31 17.13 -9.71
C ASP A 816 35.26 16.52 -8.78
N LEU A 817 34.22 17.31 -8.48
CA LEU A 817 33.12 16.91 -7.62
C LEU A 817 32.35 15.72 -8.20
N ASN A 818 32.29 15.56 -9.54
CA ASN A 818 31.60 14.44 -10.16
C ASN A 818 32.41 13.15 -10.02
N GLU A 819 33.74 13.22 -10.16
CA GLU A 819 34.64 12.08 -9.93
C GLU A 819 34.56 11.62 -8.46
N LEU A 820 34.64 12.56 -7.51
CA LEU A 820 34.48 12.26 -6.08
C LEU A 820 33.12 11.62 -5.79
N THR A 821 32.03 12.16 -6.36
CA THR A 821 30.68 11.61 -6.16
C THR A 821 30.55 10.20 -6.73
N GLY A 822 31.19 9.93 -7.88
CA GLY A 822 31.24 8.60 -8.47
C GLY A 822 31.97 7.59 -7.59
N LYS A 823 33.15 7.94 -7.08
CA LYS A 823 33.91 7.06 -6.18
C LYS A 823 33.20 6.81 -4.84
N ILE A 824 32.59 7.84 -4.25
CA ILE A 824 31.75 7.68 -3.04
C ILE A 824 30.67 6.64 -3.28
N GLN A 825 29.98 6.72 -4.41
CA GLN A 825 28.89 5.82 -4.74
C GLN A 825 29.36 4.38 -4.93
N GLU A 826 30.49 4.18 -5.61
CA GLU A 826 31.07 2.84 -5.82
C GLU A 826 31.45 2.20 -4.49
N MET A 827 32.16 2.94 -3.64
CA MET A 827 32.54 2.45 -2.31
C MET A 827 31.33 2.21 -1.39
N GLU A 828 30.29 3.07 -1.45
CA GLU A 828 29.06 2.86 -0.66
C GLU A 828 28.37 1.55 -1.05
N LYS A 829 28.37 1.23 -2.35
CA LYS A 829 27.79 -0.01 -2.90
C LYS A 829 28.56 -1.24 -2.45
N GLU A 830 29.89 -1.18 -2.48
CA GLU A 830 30.75 -2.27 -2.02
C GLU A 830 30.60 -2.51 -0.51
N TYR A 831 30.57 -1.45 0.29
CA TYR A 831 30.39 -1.54 1.73
C TYR A 831 29.01 -2.10 2.10
N LEU A 832 27.95 -1.70 1.39
CA LEU A 832 26.61 -2.28 1.56
C LEU A 832 26.59 -3.76 1.20
N LYS A 833 27.29 -4.16 0.14
CA LYS A 833 27.40 -5.57 -0.30
C LYS A 833 28.09 -6.42 0.76
N GLN A 834 29.19 -5.94 1.34
CA GLN A 834 29.89 -6.65 2.43
C GLN A 834 28.99 -6.80 3.66
N ARG A 835 28.30 -5.73 4.09
CA ARG A 835 27.41 -5.73 5.27
C ARG A 835 26.12 -6.54 5.13
N LEU A 836 25.76 -6.95 3.91
CA LEU A 836 24.60 -7.80 3.63
C LEU A 836 24.99 -9.28 3.48
N LEU A 837 26.28 -9.55 3.25
CA LEU A 837 26.85 -10.90 3.18
C LEU A 837 27.35 -11.38 4.55
N GLU A 838 27.71 -10.45 5.44
CA GLU A 838 27.85 -10.65 6.89
C GLU A 838 26.48 -10.65 7.59
#